data_AF-A0AA38Y205-F1
#
_entry.id   AF-A0AA38Y205-F1
#
_cell.length_a   1.000
_cell.length_b   1.000
_cell.length_c   1.000
_cell.angle_alpha   90.00
_cell.angle_beta   90.00
_cell.angle_gamma   90.00
#
_symmetry.space_group_name_H-M   'P 1'
#
loop_
_entity.id
_entity.type
_entity.pdbx_description
1 polymer ?
#
loop_
_entity_poly.entity_id
_entity_poly.type
_entity_poly.pdbx_seq_one_letter_code
_entity_poly.pdbx_strand_id
1 'polypeptide(L)'
;MEDRYELTNLAINATAESERIIQRLNGVLLVAKSCSAGACLNPWQMLSINAGGKSFTPLKEALNTHYDSLFASLPQVGFYACMDYQYIPNEIPFYPPLNSTSALDNATILGAQYRLSTDNFYSHDANATKTPGNDARQGTSEQRYEKLASIMKLLNDAMNDEASATLKEKWLMMKLMLRLIAASDLLFCPQKEGTDRSRRQQEAAQRKGDKHLPYSQSIPSETDLSSSLDRDELRTRFVVALSDMYRGEVPLYGNLVDIVRQVDRSVLTAQGKSPSSLPVQHELERHGAIRLGTENELRTIRRLFAVMGMHPVGYYDLGVVDFPLHATAFRPISEETLRKNPFRVFTTLLRLDRLSPKIRTMAEATLQRRNLFTDRLLDIIDRAESTQALSAQDADDLITDALKIFKWHSKSAVSLDQYQALNREQPMVADIACFPSAHINHLTPRTLDINLVQVEMVRQGLPAKDRIEGPPPRQCAILLRQTSFKALEEQVDFTDASGAYVHGTHTARFGEVEQRGAAVTHKGRELYDQLLTATRHEAADSGKQPQDFDKLLAQNFAAHYPDSWADLWAQGLVYFRYQLTSAGRYAAPAGELHGQSVDLKHLVSLGLVEYEPITYEDFLPFSAAGIFKSNVADSPSASSDQTNGSADSSEPGHRDGFEKSLGAKVLDEFELYAALERESIRNCERELNLKEIVV
;
A
#
# COMPACT_ATOMS: atom_id res chain seq x y z
N MET A 1 34.44 18.94 15.25
CA MET A 1 35.39 19.82 14.55
C MET A 1 34.67 20.28 13.31
N GLU A 2 34.27 21.55 13.24
CA GLU A 2 33.83 22.15 11.98
C GLU A 2 34.99 22.06 10.99
N ASP A 3 34.76 21.36 9.89
CA ASP A 3 35.69 21.35 8.78
C ASP A 3 35.70 22.77 8.20
N ARG A 4 36.79 23.51 8.44
CA ARG A 4 37.01 24.88 7.92
C ARG A 4 36.97 24.96 6.38
N TYR A 5 36.87 23.82 5.70
CA TYR A 5 36.85 23.67 4.26
C TYR A 5 35.53 23.08 3.73
N GLU A 6 34.52 22.88 4.61
CA GLU A 6 33.17 22.50 4.21
C GLU A 6 32.48 23.67 3.48
N LEU A 7 31.98 23.41 2.27
CA LEU A 7 31.25 24.39 1.49
C LEU A 7 29.93 24.70 2.21
N THR A 8 29.69 25.97 2.55
CA THR A 8 28.43 26.41 3.13
C THR A 8 27.33 26.21 2.10
N ASN A 9 26.38 25.33 2.39
CA ASN A 9 25.22 25.12 1.53
C ASN A 9 24.35 26.38 1.55
N LEU A 10 24.37 27.13 0.45
CA LEU A 10 23.67 28.42 0.33
C LEU A 10 22.13 28.28 0.36
N ALA A 11 21.60 27.06 0.23
CA ALA A 11 20.19 26.77 0.39
C ALA A 11 19.76 26.55 1.85
N ILE A 12 20.71 26.23 2.74
CA ILE A 12 20.45 26.07 4.18
C ILE A 12 20.70 27.44 4.83
N ASN A 13 19.62 28.09 5.27
CA ASN A 13 19.59 29.48 5.78
C ASN A 13 20.01 30.53 4.74
N ALA A 14 19.31 30.54 3.60
CA ALA A 14 19.59 31.45 2.50
C ALA A 14 19.52 32.94 2.90
N THR A 15 20.54 33.70 2.53
CA THR A 15 20.50 35.18 2.59
C THR A 15 19.63 35.71 1.44
N ALA A 16 19.17 36.96 1.52
CA ALA A 16 18.38 37.57 0.43
C ALA A 16 19.09 37.52 -0.94
N GLU A 17 20.42 37.60 -0.97
CA GLU A 17 21.21 37.46 -2.19
C GLU A 17 21.28 36.00 -2.67
N SER A 18 21.38 35.04 -1.74
CA SER A 18 21.42 33.61 -2.06
C SER A 18 20.05 33.10 -2.53
N GLU A 19 18.97 33.59 -1.93
CA GLU A 19 17.59 33.30 -2.31
C GLU A 19 17.31 33.73 -3.76
N ARG A 20 17.80 34.92 -4.13
CA ARG A 20 17.71 35.42 -5.51
C ARG A 20 18.39 34.47 -6.48
N ILE A 21 19.57 33.95 -6.13
CA ILE A 21 20.30 32.97 -6.96
C ILE A 21 19.55 31.64 -7.04
N ILE A 22 19.01 31.14 -5.92
CA ILE A 22 18.22 29.91 -5.84
C ILE A 22 17.00 29.97 -6.78
N GLN A 23 16.28 31.08 -6.79
CA GLN A 23 15.10 31.26 -7.66
C GLN A 23 15.47 31.25 -9.16
N ARG A 24 16.63 31.79 -9.54
CA ARG A 24 17.11 31.72 -10.95
C ARG A 24 17.49 30.31 -11.34
N LEU A 25 18.14 29.59 -10.43
CA LEU A 25 18.51 28.20 -10.63
C LEU A 25 17.29 27.31 -10.72
N ASN A 26 16.28 27.52 -9.86
CA ASN A 26 14.99 26.86 -9.95
C ASN A 26 14.36 27.02 -11.34
N GLY A 27 14.32 28.26 -11.86
CA GLY A 27 13.82 28.52 -13.21
C GLY A 27 14.58 27.78 -14.31
N VAL A 28 15.91 27.71 -14.21
CA VAL A 28 16.71 26.95 -15.19
C VAL A 28 16.49 25.44 -15.06
N LEU A 29 16.34 24.91 -13.84
CA LEU A 29 16.05 23.50 -13.60
C LEU A 29 14.67 23.10 -14.14
N LEU A 30 13.66 23.96 -14.00
CA LEU A 30 12.35 23.77 -14.60
C LEU A 30 12.41 23.66 -16.13
N VAL A 31 13.14 24.58 -16.78
CA VAL A 31 13.34 24.52 -18.23
C VAL A 31 14.11 23.27 -18.61
N ALA A 32 15.17 22.91 -17.87
CA ALA A 32 15.95 21.69 -18.13
C ALA A 32 15.10 20.42 -18.05
N LYS A 33 14.07 20.40 -17.20
CA LYS A 33 13.13 19.28 -17.05
C LYS A 33 12.25 19.03 -18.28
N SER A 34 12.03 20.05 -19.10
CA SER A 34 11.03 20.04 -20.17
C SER A 34 11.50 20.60 -21.52
N CYS A 35 12.74 21.10 -21.63
CA CYS A 35 13.24 21.70 -22.85
C CYS A 35 13.40 20.66 -23.97
N SER A 36 13.47 21.10 -25.22
CA SER A 36 13.89 20.29 -26.37
C SER A 36 14.68 21.16 -27.35
N ALA A 37 15.67 20.57 -28.03
CA ALA A 37 16.50 21.24 -29.04
C ALA A 37 17.03 22.63 -28.59
N GLY A 38 16.67 23.70 -29.31
CA GLY A 38 17.15 25.07 -29.07
C GLY A 38 16.78 25.64 -27.69
N ALA A 39 15.67 25.19 -27.09
CA ALA A 39 15.25 25.62 -25.75
C ALA A 39 16.25 25.17 -24.66
N CYS A 40 16.89 24.02 -24.83
CA CYS A 40 17.94 23.54 -23.93
C CYS A 40 19.28 24.27 -24.16
N LEU A 41 19.46 24.86 -25.33
CA LEU A 41 20.66 25.63 -25.64
C LEU A 41 20.61 27.01 -24.98
N ASN A 42 19.42 27.60 -24.84
CA ASN A 42 19.20 28.94 -24.31
C ASN A 42 18.04 28.96 -23.27
N PRO A 43 18.22 28.41 -22.06
CA PRO A 43 17.14 28.32 -21.07
C PRO A 43 16.63 29.69 -20.60
N TRP A 44 17.49 30.70 -20.57
CA TRP A 44 17.12 32.08 -20.23
C TRP A 44 16.14 32.69 -21.25
N GLN A 45 16.31 32.35 -22.53
CA GLN A 45 15.42 32.83 -23.58
C GLN A 45 13.99 32.28 -23.36
N MET A 46 13.86 31.01 -22.96
CA MET A 46 12.55 30.40 -22.63
C MET A 46 11.88 31.09 -21.44
N LEU A 47 12.65 31.42 -20.40
CA LEU A 47 12.14 32.14 -19.23
C LEU A 47 11.79 33.60 -19.54
N SER A 48 12.48 34.20 -20.52
CA SER A 48 12.27 35.60 -20.93
C SER A 48 11.00 35.82 -21.78
N ILE A 49 10.40 34.76 -22.33
CA ILE A 49 9.17 34.85 -23.17
C ILE A 49 8.02 35.51 -22.38
N ASN A 50 7.95 35.28 -21.08
CA ASN A 50 6.92 35.83 -20.20
C ASN A 50 7.36 37.14 -19.48
N ALA A 51 8.51 37.72 -19.86
CA ALA A 51 9.10 38.89 -19.20
C ALA A 51 8.68 40.25 -19.81
N GLY A 52 7.47 40.35 -20.36
CA GLY A 52 6.88 41.64 -20.76
C GLY A 52 7.64 42.39 -21.87
N GLY A 53 8.33 41.68 -22.78
CA GLY A 53 8.95 42.26 -23.98
C GLY A 53 10.43 42.64 -23.86
N LYS A 54 11.16 42.22 -22.81
CA LYS A 54 12.62 42.40 -22.68
C LYS A 54 13.32 41.06 -22.47
N SER A 55 14.29 40.77 -23.34
CA SER A 55 15.09 39.53 -23.29
C SER A 55 16.25 39.68 -22.30
N PHE A 56 16.46 38.67 -21.46
CA PHE A 56 17.69 38.48 -20.68
C PHE A 56 18.32 37.16 -21.13
N THR A 57 19.61 37.18 -21.44
CA THR A 57 20.25 36.05 -22.13
C THR A 57 21.34 35.36 -21.32
N PRO A 58 22.21 36.07 -20.56
CA PRO A 58 23.12 35.48 -19.58
C PRO A 58 22.63 35.65 -18.14
N LEU A 59 23.18 34.83 -17.21
CA LEU A 59 22.82 34.86 -15.79
C LEU A 59 22.96 36.26 -15.15
N LYS A 60 23.96 37.04 -15.58
CA LYS A 60 24.21 38.39 -15.10
C LYS A 60 23.02 39.33 -15.33
N GLU A 61 22.32 39.18 -16.46
CA GLU A 61 21.12 39.97 -16.77
C GLU A 61 19.90 39.43 -16.02
N ALA A 62 19.78 38.10 -15.87
CA ALA A 62 18.72 37.45 -15.10
C ALA A 62 18.77 37.81 -13.60
N LEU A 63 19.96 38.13 -13.07
CA LEU A 63 20.19 38.61 -11.71
C LEU A 63 19.82 40.09 -11.51
N ASN A 64 19.30 40.79 -12.51
CA ASN A 64 18.72 42.12 -12.31
C ASN A 64 17.50 42.00 -11.39
N THR A 65 17.39 42.89 -10.39
CA THR A 65 16.28 42.90 -9.40
C THR A 65 14.92 43.08 -10.06
N HIS A 66 14.87 43.70 -11.25
CA HIS A 66 13.65 43.83 -12.05
C HIS A 66 12.95 42.47 -12.33
N TYR A 67 13.72 41.37 -12.40
CA TYR A 67 13.17 40.04 -12.65
C TYR A 67 12.92 39.21 -11.39
N ASP A 68 13.15 39.75 -10.18
CA ASP A 68 12.97 39.00 -8.92
C ASP A 68 11.55 38.42 -8.82
N SER A 69 10.52 39.23 -9.09
CA SER A 69 9.12 38.77 -9.06
C SER A 69 8.80 37.69 -10.09
N LEU A 70 9.42 37.74 -11.28
CA LEU A 70 9.26 36.72 -12.31
C LEU A 70 9.78 35.37 -11.81
N PHE A 71 11.03 35.33 -11.34
CA PHE A 71 11.66 34.10 -10.87
C PHE A 71 11.03 33.55 -9.58
N ALA A 72 10.60 34.43 -8.67
CA ALA A 72 9.86 34.03 -7.47
C ALA A 72 8.47 33.45 -7.80
N SER A 73 7.87 33.83 -8.94
CA SER A 73 6.57 33.29 -9.39
C SER A 73 6.67 31.93 -10.09
N LEU A 74 7.87 31.48 -10.44
CA LEU A 74 8.04 30.18 -11.08
C LEU A 74 7.78 29.05 -10.08
N PRO A 75 7.12 27.96 -10.51
CA PRO A 75 6.90 26.82 -9.63
C PRO A 75 8.25 26.23 -9.18
N GLN A 76 8.32 25.69 -7.96
CA GLN A 76 9.53 25.01 -7.53
C GLN A 76 9.70 23.69 -8.28
N VAL A 77 10.89 23.43 -8.79
CA VAL A 77 11.26 22.13 -9.34
C VAL A 77 11.12 21.10 -8.23
N GLY A 78 10.40 20.01 -8.48
CA GLY A 78 10.16 18.98 -7.49
C GLY A 78 9.93 17.62 -8.14
N PHE A 79 10.11 16.57 -7.34
CA PHE A 79 9.73 15.21 -7.67
C PHE A 79 8.87 14.69 -6.51
N TYR A 80 7.79 13.95 -6.78
CA TYR A 80 6.94 13.42 -5.70
C TYR A 80 7.64 12.35 -4.88
N ALA A 81 8.45 11.52 -5.54
CA ALA A 81 9.21 10.43 -4.94
C ALA A 81 10.53 10.23 -5.68
N CYS A 82 11.49 9.70 -4.93
CA CYS A 82 12.75 9.21 -5.45
C CYS A 82 12.54 7.88 -6.16
N MET A 83 12.58 7.90 -7.48
CA MET A 83 12.38 6.69 -8.27
C MET A 83 13.61 6.42 -9.11
N ASP A 84 13.92 5.14 -9.27
CA ASP A 84 15.01 4.70 -10.14
C ASP A 84 14.60 4.70 -11.64
N TYR A 85 13.45 5.30 -11.96
CA TYR A 85 12.89 5.45 -13.30
C TYR A 85 12.21 6.80 -13.50
N GLN A 86 12.01 7.20 -14.76
CA GLN A 86 11.34 8.45 -15.13
C GLN A 86 9.82 8.25 -15.21
N TYR A 87 9.05 9.12 -14.57
CA TYR A 87 7.58 9.07 -14.54
C TYR A 87 7.04 10.49 -14.60
N ILE A 88 6.32 10.81 -15.67
CA ILE A 88 5.86 12.18 -15.93
C ILE A 88 5.02 12.75 -14.77
N PRO A 89 4.07 12.01 -14.17
CA PRO A 89 3.35 12.48 -12.98
C PRO A 89 4.24 12.64 -11.75
N ASN A 90 5.34 11.87 -11.60
CA ASN A 90 6.33 12.12 -10.55
C ASN A 90 7.09 13.44 -10.76
N GLU A 91 7.19 13.84 -12.02
CA GLU A 91 8.04 14.92 -12.52
C GLU A 91 7.27 16.21 -12.81
N ILE A 92 6.05 16.40 -12.31
CA ILE A 92 5.43 17.74 -12.32
C ILE A 92 6.01 18.58 -11.19
N PRO A 93 6.15 19.92 -11.34
CA PRO A 93 5.73 20.74 -12.47
C PRO A 93 6.75 20.82 -13.62
N PHE A 94 6.27 21.11 -14.85
CA PHE A 94 7.05 21.37 -16.06
C PHE A 94 6.92 22.83 -16.51
N TYR A 95 7.91 23.36 -17.26
CA TYR A 95 7.89 24.75 -17.75
C TYR A 95 8.43 24.87 -19.19
N PRO A 96 7.60 25.26 -20.17
CA PRO A 96 6.18 25.61 -20.04
C PRO A 96 5.30 24.40 -19.62
N PRO A 97 4.11 24.63 -19.05
CA PRO A 97 3.18 23.56 -18.71
C PRO A 97 2.86 22.69 -19.93
N LEU A 98 2.77 21.36 -19.73
CA LEU A 98 2.38 20.43 -20.78
C LEU A 98 0.88 20.61 -21.09
N ASN A 99 0.52 20.88 -22.35
CA ASN A 99 -0.89 21.07 -22.74
C ASN A 99 -1.66 19.73 -22.67
N SER A 100 -2.82 19.73 -22.00
CA SER A 100 -3.62 18.55 -21.64
C SER A 100 -4.45 17.91 -22.77
N THR A 101 -4.24 18.29 -24.03
CA THR A 101 -5.12 17.86 -25.15
C THR A 101 -4.32 17.50 -26.41
N SER A 102 -3.55 16.42 -26.34
CA SER A 102 -3.26 15.49 -27.45
C SER A 102 -2.20 14.50 -26.99
N ALA A 103 -2.30 13.27 -27.49
CA ALA A 103 -1.27 12.26 -27.32
C ALA A 103 0.11 12.85 -27.65
N LEU A 104 1.07 12.59 -26.76
CA LEU A 104 2.51 12.69 -26.91
C LEU A 104 2.98 12.86 -28.38
N ASP A 105 3.08 14.10 -28.85
CA ASP A 105 4.12 14.39 -29.84
C ASP A 105 5.44 14.40 -29.06
N ASN A 106 6.20 13.33 -29.21
CA ASN A 106 7.53 13.05 -28.63
C ASN A 106 8.58 14.16 -28.84
N ALA A 107 8.22 15.28 -29.46
CA ALA A 107 9.10 16.37 -29.86
C ALA A 107 9.31 17.45 -28.78
N THR A 108 8.39 17.63 -27.82
CA THR A 108 8.46 18.77 -26.88
C THR A 108 9.23 18.49 -25.59
N ILE A 109 9.31 17.24 -25.11
CA ILE A 109 10.04 16.87 -23.88
C ILE A 109 11.35 16.16 -24.25
N LEU A 110 12.52 16.67 -23.79
CA LEU A 110 13.80 15.99 -24.02
C LEU A 110 13.75 14.55 -23.51
N GLY A 111 14.09 13.62 -24.40
CA GLY A 111 14.13 12.22 -24.08
C GLY A 111 12.79 11.51 -24.06
N ALA A 112 11.66 12.13 -24.44
CA ALA A 112 10.37 11.41 -24.60
C ALA A 112 10.48 10.18 -25.50
N GLN A 113 11.22 10.29 -26.60
CA GLN A 113 11.54 9.15 -27.49
C GLN A 113 12.42 8.06 -26.85
N TYR A 114 13.11 8.38 -25.75
CA TYR A 114 13.90 7.44 -24.93
C TYR A 114 13.18 7.07 -23.61
N ARG A 115 12.08 7.76 -23.27
CA ARG A 115 11.13 7.44 -22.20
C ARG A 115 10.17 6.38 -22.73
N LEU A 116 10.71 5.19 -23.00
CA LEU A 116 9.91 4.00 -23.29
C LEU A 116 9.05 3.66 -22.06
N SER A 117 7.94 2.94 -22.26
CA SER A 117 7.16 2.41 -21.13
C SER A 117 8.10 1.68 -20.18
N THR A 118 8.02 2.03 -18.89
CA THR A 118 8.89 1.48 -17.84
C THR A 118 8.70 -0.02 -17.64
N ASP A 119 7.64 -0.59 -18.23
CA ASP A 119 7.34 -2.01 -18.28
C ASP A 119 8.45 -2.85 -18.96
N ASN A 120 9.36 -2.22 -19.70
CA ASN A 120 10.45 -2.88 -20.42
C ASN A 120 11.85 -2.67 -19.82
N PHE A 121 11.99 -1.88 -18.74
CA PHE A 121 13.28 -1.74 -18.07
C PHE A 121 13.48 -2.86 -17.05
N TYR A 122 13.91 -4.02 -17.56
CA TYR A 122 14.59 -5.01 -16.73
C TYR A 122 16.02 -4.51 -16.51
N SER A 123 16.44 -4.36 -15.25
CA SER A 123 17.86 -4.40 -14.91
C SER A 123 18.36 -5.83 -15.13
N HIS A 124 18.48 -6.23 -16.40
CA HIS A 124 19.23 -7.42 -16.77
C HIS A 124 20.70 -7.06 -16.69
N ASP A 125 21.32 -7.30 -15.53
CA ASP A 125 22.58 -8.04 -15.51
C ASP A 125 23.02 -8.38 -14.08
N ALA A 126 22.76 -9.62 -13.66
CA ALA A 126 23.50 -10.25 -12.56
C ALA A 126 24.98 -10.53 -12.94
N ASN A 127 25.35 -10.30 -14.21
CA ASN A 127 26.69 -10.52 -14.79
C ASN A 127 27.39 -9.22 -15.22
N ALA A 128 26.95 -8.04 -14.77
CA ALA A 128 27.71 -6.82 -15.02
C ALA A 128 29.08 -6.94 -14.33
N THR A 129 30.16 -6.89 -15.12
CA THR A 129 31.51 -6.86 -14.58
C THR A 129 31.64 -5.56 -13.79
N LYS A 130 31.72 -5.63 -12.45
CA LYS A 130 31.98 -4.45 -11.62
C LYS A 130 33.22 -3.76 -12.17
N THR A 131 33.09 -2.51 -12.60
CA THR A 131 34.24 -1.67 -12.92
C THR A 131 35.11 -1.61 -11.66
N PRO A 132 36.38 -2.02 -11.71
CA PRO A 132 37.27 -1.91 -10.56
C PRO A 132 37.27 -0.46 -10.08
N GLY A 133 37.06 -0.25 -8.78
CA GLY A 133 37.22 1.08 -8.20
C GLY A 133 38.66 1.55 -8.43
N ASN A 134 38.83 2.85 -8.69
CA ASN A 134 40.18 3.41 -8.90
C ASN A 134 41.10 3.05 -7.72
N ASP A 135 42.28 2.50 -8.02
CA ASP A 135 43.25 2.05 -7.01
C ASP A 135 43.74 3.18 -6.08
N ALA A 136 43.59 4.42 -6.52
CA ALA A 136 43.82 5.62 -5.72
C ALA A 136 42.62 6.57 -5.83
N ARG A 137 42.31 7.25 -4.72
CA ARG A 137 41.37 8.38 -4.74
C ARG A 137 41.90 9.43 -5.70
N GLN A 138 41.16 9.71 -6.77
CA GLN A 138 41.49 10.80 -7.67
C GLN A 138 41.02 12.14 -7.07
N GLY A 139 41.84 13.19 -7.22
CA GLY A 139 41.60 14.52 -6.64
C GLY A 139 42.69 14.93 -5.64
N THR A 140 43.64 15.79 -6.04
CA THR A 140 44.61 16.40 -5.12
C THR A 140 43.99 17.59 -4.38
N SER A 141 44.63 18.03 -3.28
CA SER A 141 44.28 19.27 -2.57
C SER A 141 44.28 20.48 -3.50
N GLU A 142 45.26 20.56 -4.41
CA GLU A 142 45.37 21.67 -5.36
C GLU A 142 44.20 21.69 -6.35
N GLN A 143 43.72 20.51 -6.79
CA GLN A 143 42.60 20.39 -7.72
C GLN A 143 41.26 20.89 -7.14
N ARG A 144 41.15 21.07 -5.82
CA ARG A 144 39.95 21.61 -5.15
C ARG A 144 39.96 23.14 -5.00
N TYR A 145 41.13 23.76 -5.08
CA TYR A 145 41.35 25.20 -4.95
C TYR A 145 41.80 25.86 -6.26
N GLU A 146 41.56 25.21 -7.40
CA GLU A 146 41.93 25.80 -8.67
C GLU A 146 41.20 27.13 -8.87
N LYS A 147 41.98 28.18 -9.15
CA LYS A 147 41.46 29.55 -9.27
C LYS A 147 40.62 29.62 -10.54
N LEU A 148 39.52 30.38 -10.49
CA LEU A 148 38.63 30.58 -11.65
C LEU A 148 39.41 31.00 -12.90
N ALA A 149 40.47 31.79 -12.75
CA ALA A 149 41.37 32.19 -13.83
C ALA A 149 42.16 31.02 -14.47
N SER A 150 42.64 30.05 -13.68
CA SER A 150 43.34 28.87 -14.22
C SER A 150 42.36 27.91 -14.92
N ILE A 151 41.16 27.77 -14.37
CA ILE A 151 40.08 26.97 -14.97
C ILE A 151 39.65 27.61 -16.30
N MET A 152 39.50 28.93 -16.33
CA MET A 152 39.22 29.70 -17.55
C MET A 152 40.35 29.60 -18.58
N LYS A 153 41.62 29.51 -18.13
CA LYS A 153 42.79 29.34 -19.00
C LYS A 153 42.82 27.95 -19.66
N LEU A 154 42.63 26.88 -18.88
CA LEU A 154 42.50 25.50 -19.40
C LEU A 154 41.34 25.35 -20.39
N LEU A 155 40.23 26.07 -20.16
CA LEU A 155 39.10 26.13 -21.09
C LEU A 155 39.39 26.91 -22.37
N ASN A 156 40.20 27.97 -22.30
CA ASN A 156 40.62 28.72 -23.48
C ASN A 156 41.66 27.94 -24.30
N ASP A 157 42.60 27.25 -23.67
CA ASP A 157 43.67 26.49 -24.35
C ASP A 157 43.13 25.23 -25.07
N ALA A 158 42.01 24.67 -24.61
CA ALA A 158 41.38 23.48 -25.20
C ALA A 158 40.40 23.81 -26.36
N MET A 159 40.09 25.08 -26.62
CA MET A 159 38.96 25.47 -27.48
C MET A 159 39.27 26.72 -28.31
N ASN A 160 40.02 26.55 -29.39
CA ASN A 160 40.29 27.59 -30.40
C ASN A 160 39.14 27.82 -31.41
N ASP A 161 37.94 27.28 -31.19
CA ASP A 161 36.80 27.48 -32.09
C ASP A 161 35.69 28.33 -31.45
N GLU A 162 35.24 29.35 -32.18
CA GLU A 162 34.34 30.45 -31.80
C GLU A 162 32.89 30.05 -31.42
N ALA A 163 32.59 28.77 -31.22
CA ALA A 163 31.25 28.31 -30.79
C ALA A 163 30.99 28.47 -29.26
N SER A 164 31.83 29.22 -28.53
CA SER A 164 32.14 28.91 -27.11
C SER A 164 31.57 29.84 -26.03
N ALA A 165 30.72 30.82 -26.32
CA ALA A 165 30.12 31.65 -25.25
C ALA A 165 29.03 30.89 -24.45
N THR A 166 28.13 30.20 -25.14
CA THR A 166 27.05 29.39 -24.55
C THR A 166 27.57 28.11 -23.89
N LEU A 167 28.66 27.53 -24.42
CA LEU A 167 29.30 26.37 -23.80
C LEU A 167 30.00 26.73 -22.48
N LYS A 168 30.61 27.92 -22.39
CA LYS A 168 31.22 28.44 -21.15
C LYS A 168 30.18 28.62 -20.03
N GLU A 169 29.01 29.18 -20.33
CA GLU A 169 27.91 29.28 -19.37
C GLU A 169 27.32 27.92 -19.00
N LYS A 170 27.17 26.99 -19.96
CA LYS A 170 26.72 25.62 -19.66
C LYS A 170 27.68 24.87 -18.76
N TRP A 171 28.98 25.01 -18.97
CA TRP A 171 29.99 24.35 -18.13
C TRP A 171 30.10 25.01 -16.74
N LEU A 172 29.96 26.34 -16.66
CA LEU A 172 29.91 27.06 -15.40
C LEU A 172 28.62 26.74 -14.62
N MET A 173 27.47 26.67 -15.29
CA MET A 173 26.19 26.24 -14.72
C MET A 173 26.19 24.77 -14.34
N MET A 174 26.83 23.90 -15.12
CA MET A 174 26.96 22.48 -14.77
C MET A 174 27.94 22.26 -13.62
N LYS A 175 28.99 23.09 -13.48
CA LYS A 175 29.85 23.09 -12.29
C LYS A 175 29.21 23.75 -11.07
N LEU A 176 28.42 24.81 -11.24
CA LEU A 176 27.61 25.40 -10.18
C LEU A 176 26.51 24.42 -9.73
N MET A 177 25.85 23.76 -10.69
CA MET A 177 24.95 22.64 -10.46
C MET A 177 25.72 21.53 -9.76
N LEU A 178 26.87 21.04 -10.23
CA LEU A 178 27.64 20.00 -9.53
C LEU A 178 28.14 20.43 -8.14
N ARG A 179 28.37 21.72 -7.89
CA ARG A 179 28.69 22.24 -6.55
C ARG A 179 27.47 22.40 -5.65
N LEU A 180 26.30 22.66 -6.22
CA LEU A 180 25.00 22.63 -5.54
C LEU A 180 24.43 21.20 -5.44
N ILE A 181 24.88 20.29 -6.31
CA ILE A 181 24.44 18.89 -6.46
C ILE A 181 25.30 17.96 -5.60
N ALA A 182 26.58 18.30 -5.41
CA ALA A 182 27.36 17.82 -4.27
C ALA A 182 26.78 18.29 -2.91
N ALA A 183 25.72 19.10 -2.94
CA ALA A 183 24.86 19.45 -1.81
C ALA A 183 23.36 19.10 -2.05
N SER A 184 23.02 18.34 -3.11
CA SER A 184 21.63 18.02 -3.50
C SER A 184 21.20 16.57 -3.28
N ASP A 185 21.95 15.76 -2.54
CA ASP A 185 21.34 14.60 -1.87
C ASP A 185 20.37 15.04 -0.77
N LEU A 186 20.41 16.33 -0.35
CA LEU A 186 19.62 16.87 0.75
C LEU A 186 18.32 17.59 0.36
N LEU A 187 18.13 17.99 -0.90
CA LEU A 187 16.99 18.88 -1.26
C LEU A 187 15.87 18.24 -2.06
N PHE A 188 16.12 17.15 -2.80
CA PHE A 188 15.08 16.52 -3.62
C PHE A 188 14.93 15.00 -3.41
N CYS A 189 15.86 14.38 -2.68
CA CYS A 189 15.83 12.95 -2.44
C CYS A 189 16.70 12.50 -1.24
N PRO A 190 16.25 12.71 0.02
CA PRO A 190 17.11 12.54 1.20
C PRO A 190 17.43 11.10 1.62
N GLN A 191 16.95 10.05 0.93
CA GLN A 191 16.94 8.69 1.48
C GLN A 191 18.10 7.76 1.07
N LYS A 192 19.12 8.18 0.30
CA LYS A 192 20.17 7.24 -0.16
C LYS A 192 21.59 7.41 0.41
N GLU A 193 21.95 8.48 1.15
CA GLU A 193 23.35 8.65 1.65
C GLU A 193 23.53 8.75 3.19
N GLY A 194 22.49 8.51 3.99
CA GLY A 194 22.53 8.70 5.44
C GLY A 194 23.41 7.73 6.26
N THR A 195 24.06 6.73 5.66
CA THR A 195 24.66 5.60 6.40
C THR A 195 26.18 5.69 6.63
N ASP A 196 26.95 6.45 5.86
CA ASP A 196 28.43 6.43 5.99
C ASP A 196 29.05 7.73 6.59
N ARG A 197 28.33 8.86 6.55
CA ARG A 197 28.83 10.16 7.08
C ARG A 197 28.55 10.35 8.57
N SER A 198 27.37 9.93 9.02
CA SER A 198 26.92 9.87 10.41
C SER A 198 27.79 8.94 11.26
N ARG A 199 28.17 7.79 10.69
CA ARG A 199 29.09 6.82 11.31
C ARG A 199 30.48 7.40 11.60
N ARG A 200 31.06 8.21 10.70
CA ARG A 200 32.40 8.81 10.91
C ARG A 200 32.42 9.97 11.89
N GLN A 201 31.32 10.72 12.03
CA GLN A 201 31.24 11.82 13.00
C GLN A 201 31.02 11.32 14.43
N GLN A 202 30.27 10.22 14.62
CA GLN A 202 30.07 9.61 15.94
C GLN A 202 31.35 8.94 16.48
N GLU A 203 32.14 8.29 15.62
CA GLU A 203 33.42 7.67 16.02
C GLU A 203 34.50 8.71 16.43
N ALA A 204 34.39 9.96 15.95
CA ALA A 204 35.33 11.04 16.29
C ALA A 204 34.98 11.75 17.63
N ALA A 205 33.71 11.76 18.02
CA ALA A 205 33.24 12.44 19.23
C ALA A 205 33.53 11.63 20.52
N GLN A 206 33.68 10.31 20.43
CA GLN A 206 34.00 9.45 21.58
C GLN A 206 35.47 9.47 22.03
N ARG A 207 36.36 10.23 21.37
CA ARG A 207 37.82 10.24 21.69
C ARG A 207 38.36 11.44 22.45
N LYS A 208 37.56 12.44 22.86
CA LYS A 208 38.08 13.57 23.65
C LYS A 208 37.14 13.94 24.80
N GLY A 209 37.53 13.53 26.00
CA GLY A 209 36.81 13.76 27.24
C GLY A 209 37.05 15.12 27.90
N ASP A 210 36.13 15.40 28.84
CA ASP A 210 36.19 16.17 30.08
C ASP A 210 37.00 17.48 30.19
N LYS A 211 36.29 18.56 30.59
CA LYS A 211 36.53 19.31 31.84
C LYS A 211 35.48 20.43 32.12
N HIS A 212 34.96 20.41 33.35
CA HIS A 212 34.24 21.36 34.23
C HIS A 212 33.77 22.79 33.83
N LEU A 213 32.44 23.03 34.07
CA LEU A 213 31.69 24.06 34.88
C LEU A 213 32.07 25.58 34.84
N PRO A 214 31.19 26.53 35.29
CA PRO A 214 29.71 26.67 35.22
C PRO A 214 29.22 28.12 34.89
N TYR A 215 28.01 28.33 34.34
CA TYR A 215 27.12 29.46 34.72
C TYR A 215 25.70 29.32 34.14
N SER A 216 24.72 29.73 34.94
CA SER A 216 23.28 29.68 34.68
C SER A 216 22.81 30.64 33.59
N GLN A 217 21.84 30.22 32.78
CA GLN A 217 20.48 30.80 32.74
C GLN A 217 19.64 29.99 31.73
N SER A 218 18.51 29.50 32.21
CA SER A 218 17.59 28.60 31.53
C SER A 218 16.85 29.29 30.36
N ILE A 219 17.10 28.80 29.15
CA ILE A 219 16.22 28.91 27.98
C ILE A 219 15.86 27.47 27.60
N PRO A 220 14.58 27.10 27.39
CA PRO A 220 14.23 25.72 27.07
C PRO A 220 14.88 25.31 25.75
N SER A 221 15.64 24.22 25.76
CA SER A 221 16.26 23.65 24.57
C SER A 221 15.20 22.98 23.67
N GLU A 222 15.24 23.29 22.38
CA GLU A 222 14.54 22.60 21.29
C GLU A 222 15.08 21.17 21.09
N THR A 223 14.86 20.31 22.09
CA THR A 223 15.11 18.87 21.98
C THR A 223 13.98 18.13 22.66
N ASP A 224 12.77 18.19 22.09
CA ASP A 224 11.76 17.13 22.25
C ASP A 224 10.63 17.26 21.22
N LEU A 225 10.94 17.05 19.95
CA LEU A 225 9.95 16.58 18.99
C LEU A 225 10.22 15.10 18.79
N SER A 226 9.74 14.31 19.75
CA SER A 226 9.46 12.88 19.57
C SER A 226 8.71 12.69 18.26
N SER A 227 9.40 12.25 17.20
CA SER A 227 8.76 11.85 15.95
C SER A 227 8.11 10.49 16.19
N SER A 228 6.92 10.49 16.78
CA SER A 228 6.09 9.28 16.85
C SER A 228 5.87 8.77 15.42
N LEU A 229 6.25 7.53 15.15
CA LEU A 229 6.01 6.90 13.86
C LEU A 229 4.51 6.87 13.56
N ASP A 230 4.11 7.33 12.38
CA ASP A 230 2.75 7.14 11.88
C ASP A 230 2.54 5.64 11.59
N ARG A 231 1.66 5.00 12.35
CA ARG A 231 1.31 3.57 12.18
C ARG A 231 0.76 3.28 10.80
N ASP A 232 0.10 4.26 10.18
CA ASP A 232 -0.47 4.14 8.85
C ASP A 232 0.63 4.14 7.77
N GLU A 233 1.69 4.92 7.98
CA GLU A 233 2.88 4.90 7.12
C GLU A 233 3.61 3.56 7.25
N LEU A 234 3.82 3.07 8.49
CA LEU A 234 4.44 1.76 8.69
C LEU A 234 3.65 0.64 8.01
N ARG A 235 2.32 0.65 8.15
CA ARG A 235 1.43 -0.29 7.47
C ARG A 235 1.57 -0.18 5.96
N THR A 236 1.61 1.03 5.41
CA THR A 236 1.79 1.25 3.96
C THR A 236 3.10 0.67 3.46
N ARG A 237 4.21 0.94 4.15
CA ARG A 237 5.53 0.41 3.82
C ARG A 237 5.57 -1.12 3.88
N PHE A 238 4.94 -1.72 4.90
CA PHE A 238 4.82 -3.17 5.02
C PHE A 238 4.04 -3.77 3.83
N VAL A 239 2.93 -3.17 3.43
CA VAL A 239 2.07 -3.67 2.33
C VAL A 239 2.75 -3.60 0.98
N VAL A 240 3.47 -2.52 0.72
CA VAL A 240 4.27 -2.39 -0.50
C VAL A 240 5.33 -3.48 -0.54
N ALA A 241 6.12 -3.63 0.53
CA ALA A 241 7.19 -4.62 0.59
C ALA A 241 6.65 -6.07 0.54
N LEU A 242 5.50 -6.34 1.17
CA LEU A 242 4.83 -7.64 1.13
C LEU A 242 4.36 -7.98 -0.29
N SER A 243 3.79 -7.01 -1.01
CA SER A 243 3.37 -7.23 -2.38
C SER A 243 4.54 -7.39 -3.33
N ASP A 244 5.64 -6.68 -3.13
CA ASP A 244 6.83 -6.84 -3.96
C ASP A 244 7.45 -8.22 -3.75
N MET A 245 7.52 -8.68 -2.50
CA MET A 245 7.90 -10.05 -2.17
C MET A 245 6.98 -11.06 -2.85
N TYR A 246 5.65 -10.92 -2.70
CA TYR A 246 4.68 -11.86 -3.26
C TYR A 246 4.69 -11.86 -4.81
N ARG A 247 4.87 -10.70 -5.46
CA ARG A 247 5.03 -10.59 -6.92
C ARG A 247 6.31 -11.28 -7.40
N GLY A 248 7.41 -11.16 -6.65
CA GLY A 248 8.66 -11.84 -6.95
C GLY A 248 8.55 -13.36 -6.82
N GLU A 249 7.71 -13.85 -5.90
CA GLU A 249 7.53 -15.28 -5.66
C GLU A 249 6.42 -15.91 -6.53
N VAL A 250 5.40 -15.15 -6.93
CA VAL A 250 4.22 -15.63 -7.67
C VAL A 250 3.98 -14.75 -8.90
N PRO A 251 4.58 -15.05 -10.07
CA PRO A 251 4.47 -14.21 -11.26
C PRO A 251 3.03 -13.96 -11.75
N LEU A 252 2.14 -14.95 -11.61
CA LEU A 252 0.72 -14.79 -12.01
C LEU A 252 -0.03 -13.75 -11.16
N TYR A 253 0.42 -13.48 -9.92
CA TYR A 253 -0.12 -12.36 -9.14
C TYR A 253 0.26 -11.01 -9.77
N GLY A 254 1.48 -10.89 -10.31
CA GLY A 254 1.88 -9.71 -11.08
C GLY A 254 0.93 -9.45 -12.26
N ASN A 255 0.65 -10.49 -13.05
CA ASN A 255 -0.30 -10.42 -14.16
C ASN A 255 -1.71 -10.03 -13.69
N LEU A 256 -2.18 -10.59 -12.58
CA LEU A 256 -3.49 -10.24 -12.00
C LEU A 256 -3.56 -8.76 -11.63
N VAL A 257 -2.53 -8.22 -10.97
CA VAL A 257 -2.49 -6.79 -10.60
C VAL A 257 -2.56 -5.91 -11.86
N ASP A 258 -1.88 -6.31 -12.93
CA ASP A 258 -1.87 -5.55 -14.18
C ASP A 258 -3.24 -5.64 -14.90
N ILE A 259 -3.91 -6.81 -14.87
CA ILE A 259 -5.30 -6.98 -15.33
C ILE A 259 -6.25 -6.07 -14.56
N VAL A 260 -6.17 -6.06 -13.22
CA VAL A 260 -7.03 -5.22 -12.37
C VAL A 260 -6.87 -3.75 -12.72
N ARG A 261 -5.64 -3.25 -12.86
CA ARG A 261 -5.37 -1.86 -13.26
C ARG A 261 -5.96 -1.53 -14.63
N GLN A 262 -5.86 -2.44 -15.60
CA GLN A 262 -6.42 -2.26 -16.94
C GLN A 262 -7.95 -2.20 -16.89
N VAL A 263 -8.58 -3.12 -16.16
CA VAL A 263 -10.03 -3.19 -16.00
C VAL A 263 -10.55 -1.93 -15.32
N ASP A 264 -9.97 -1.53 -14.19
CA ASP A 264 -10.41 -0.35 -13.45
C ASP A 264 -10.28 0.92 -14.31
N ARG A 265 -9.18 1.07 -15.05
CA ARG A 265 -9.02 2.18 -16.01
C ARG A 265 -10.10 2.16 -17.09
N SER A 266 -10.46 0.99 -17.62
CA SER A 266 -11.50 0.86 -18.65
C SER A 266 -12.88 1.20 -18.11
N VAL A 267 -13.20 0.79 -16.88
CA VAL A 267 -14.46 1.10 -16.19
C VAL A 267 -14.58 2.60 -15.95
N LEU A 268 -13.53 3.24 -15.45
CA LEU A 268 -13.52 4.71 -15.26
C LEU A 268 -13.67 5.46 -16.58
N THR A 269 -12.95 5.02 -17.62
CA THR A 269 -13.04 5.64 -18.95
C THR A 269 -14.46 5.54 -19.52
N ALA A 270 -15.10 4.38 -19.38
CA ALA A 270 -16.49 4.17 -19.80
C ALA A 270 -17.48 5.05 -19.01
N GLN A 271 -17.15 5.40 -17.76
CA GLN A 271 -17.91 6.35 -16.94
C GLN A 271 -17.56 7.83 -17.22
N GLY A 272 -16.67 8.11 -18.18
CA GLY A 272 -16.19 9.46 -18.46
C GLY A 272 -15.31 10.05 -17.34
N LYS A 273 -14.73 9.20 -16.49
CA LYS A 273 -13.89 9.58 -15.35
C LYS A 273 -12.41 9.32 -15.63
N SER A 274 -11.57 10.16 -15.02
CA SER A 274 -10.12 10.01 -15.00
C SER A 274 -9.68 8.89 -14.02
N PRO A 275 -8.55 8.20 -14.24
CA PRO A 275 -7.92 7.36 -13.21
C PRO A 275 -7.72 8.06 -11.86
N SER A 276 -7.45 9.37 -11.88
CA SER A 276 -7.32 10.19 -10.67
C SER A 276 -8.62 10.42 -9.91
N SER A 277 -9.76 9.92 -10.41
CA SER A 277 -11.04 9.95 -9.69
C SER A 277 -11.13 8.86 -8.62
N LEU A 278 -10.29 7.83 -8.71
CA LEU A 278 -10.16 6.87 -7.63
C LEU A 278 -9.31 7.46 -6.51
N PRO A 279 -9.70 7.22 -5.25
CA PRO A 279 -8.84 7.53 -4.12
C PRO A 279 -7.52 6.75 -4.22
N VAL A 280 -6.41 7.37 -3.81
CA VAL A 280 -5.05 6.78 -3.86
C VAL A 280 -5.00 5.40 -3.19
N GLN A 281 -5.76 5.22 -2.11
CA GLN A 281 -5.81 3.95 -1.39
C GLN A 281 -6.37 2.79 -2.22
N HIS A 282 -7.15 3.04 -3.28
CA HIS A 282 -7.67 1.96 -4.14
C HIS A 282 -6.54 1.18 -4.83
N GLU A 283 -5.44 1.86 -5.23
CA GLU A 283 -4.29 1.19 -5.84
C GLU A 283 -3.41 0.43 -4.81
N LEU A 284 -3.48 0.82 -3.53
CA LEU A 284 -2.77 0.18 -2.43
C LEU A 284 -3.58 -0.96 -1.79
N GLU A 285 -4.90 -0.93 -1.98
CA GLU A 285 -5.84 -1.77 -1.28
C GLU A 285 -5.65 -3.25 -1.63
N ARG A 286 -5.29 -4.00 -0.59
CA ARG A 286 -5.04 -5.42 -0.65
C ARG A 286 -5.50 -6.08 0.63
N HIS A 287 -5.78 -7.37 0.55
CA HIS A 287 -5.78 -8.22 1.73
C HIS A 287 -4.85 -9.40 1.56
N GLY A 288 -4.20 -9.82 2.65
CA GLY A 288 -3.45 -11.07 2.71
C GLY A 288 -4.20 -12.14 3.50
N ALA A 289 -3.85 -13.40 3.30
CA ALA A 289 -4.28 -14.49 4.18
C ALA A 289 -3.10 -15.33 4.65
N ILE A 290 -3.07 -15.62 5.96
CA ILE A 290 -2.03 -16.44 6.61
C ILE A 290 -2.64 -17.51 7.50
N ARG A 291 -1.90 -18.59 7.73
CA ARG A 291 -2.32 -19.69 8.60
C ARG A 291 -1.27 -19.95 9.67
N LEU A 292 -1.72 -20.05 10.91
CA LEU A 292 -0.89 -20.25 12.09
C LEU A 292 -1.21 -21.59 12.74
N GLY A 293 -0.21 -22.21 13.36
CA GLY A 293 -0.32 -23.53 13.98
C GLY A 293 -0.48 -23.49 15.49
N THR A 294 -0.06 -22.41 16.16
CA THR A 294 -0.06 -22.34 17.63
C THR A 294 -0.64 -21.05 18.20
N GLU A 295 -1.10 -21.11 19.45
CA GLU A 295 -1.56 -19.93 20.17
C GLU A 295 -0.47 -18.87 20.33
N ASN A 296 0.78 -19.29 20.55
CA ASN A 296 1.91 -18.37 20.68
C ASN A 296 2.14 -17.59 19.37
N GLU A 297 2.03 -18.27 18.23
CA GLU A 297 2.11 -17.62 16.93
C GLU A 297 0.98 -16.60 16.75
N LEU A 298 -0.27 -16.95 17.09
CA LEU A 298 -1.41 -16.03 17.00
C LEU A 298 -1.24 -14.80 17.90
N ARG A 299 -0.78 -14.99 19.15
CA ARG A 299 -0.54 -13.88 20.09
C ARG A 299 0.54 -12.94 19.60
N THR A 300 1.64 -13.47 19.08
CA THR A 300 2.75 -12.64 18.59
C THR A 300 2.35 -11.91 17.31
N ILE A 301 1.62 -12.56 16.39
CA ILE A 301 1.07 -11.92 15.20
C ILE A 301 0.09 -10.80 15.55
N ARG A 302 -0.78 -10.98 16.55
CA ARG A 302 -1.64 -9.90 17.07
C ARG A 302 -0.82 -8.69 17.50
N ARG A 303 0.29 -8.91 18.23
CA ARG A 303 1.17 -7.85 18.72
C ARG A 303 1.87 -7.14 17.55
N LEU A 304 2.42 -7.89 16.60
CA LEU A 304 3.02 -7.35 15.38
C LEU A 304 2.04 -6.46 14.60
N PHE A 305 0.82 -6.93 14.36
CA PHE A 305 -0.20 -6.17 13.66
C PHE A 305 -0.68 -4.93 14.44
N ALA A 306 -0.69 -4.98 15.77
CA ALA A 306 -1.01 -3.81 16.59
C ALA A 306 0.01 -2.66 16.42
N VAL A 307 1.30 -2.96 16.18
CA VAL A 307 2.32 -1.95 15.85
C VAL A 307 1.96 -1.18 14.57
N MET A 308 1.29 -1.84 13.63
CA MET A 308 0.80 -1.26 12.36
C MET A 308 -0.64 -0.72 12.45
N GLY A 309 -1.20 -0.57 13.66
CA GLY A 309 -2.56 -0.06 13.85
C GLY A 309 -3.67 -1.00 13.39
N MET A 310 -3.39 -2.30 13.35
CA MET A 310 -4.36 -3.32 12.91
C MET A 310 -4.89 -4.10 14.11
N HIS A 311 -6.21 -4.29 14.16
CA HIS A 311 -6.95 -4.87 15.26
C HIS A 311 -7.67 -6.14 14.81
N PRO A 312 -7.85 -7.15 15.68
CA PRO A 312 -8.61 -8.35 15.36
C PRO A 312 -10.11 -8.04 15.32
N VAL A 313 -10.72 -8.15 14.14
CA VAL A 313 -12.14 -7.87 13.88
C VAL A 313 -12.81 -9.12 13.32
N GLY A 314 -13.99 -9.42 13.85
CA GLY A 314 -14.80 -10.57 13.47
C GLY A 314 -14.22 -11.90 13.96
N TYR A 315 -15.10 -12.90 14.05
CA TYR A 315 -14.76 -14.28 14.33
C TYR A 315 -15.32 -15.17 13.22
N TYR A 316 -14.46 -16.04 12.67
CA TYR A 316 -14.82 -16.93 11.57
C TYR A 316 -14.55 -18.37 11.99
N ASP A 317 -15.61 -19.14 12.27
CA ASP A 317 -15.49 -20.58 12.53
C ASP A 317 -15.55 -21.35 11.21
N LEU A 318 -14.43 -21.95 10.79
CA LEU A 318 -14.36 -22.74 9.57
C LEU A 318 -14.65 -24.23 9.84
N GLY A 319 -14.90 -24.61 11.10
CA GLY A 319 -15.40 -25.93 11.45
C GLY A 319 -16.78 -26.23 10.87
N VAL A 320 -17.58 -25.20 10.57
CA VAL A 320 -18.91 -25.33 9.93
C VAL A 320 -18.86 -25.90 8.50
N VAL A 321 -17.67 -26.01 7.92
CA VAL A 321 -17.43 -26.64 6.61
C VAL A 321 -16.35 -27.73 6.66
N ASP A 322 -16.15 -28.31 7.85
CA ASP A 322 -15.20 -29.39 8.13
C ASP A 322 -13.70 -29.03 7.97
N PHE A 323 -13.35 -27.74 8.05
CA PHE A 323 -11.95 -27.35 8.20
C PHE A 323 -11.57 -27.25 9.69
N PRO A 324 -10.42 -27.80 10.12
CA PRO A 324 -9.94 -27.69 11.49
C PRO A 324 -9.34 -26.30 11.75
N LEU A 325 -10.07 -25.23 11.44
CA LEU A 325 -9.58 -23.85 11.46
C LEU A 325 -10.63 -22.91 12.06
N HIS A 326 -10.15 -21.86 12.71
CA HIS A 326 -10.94 -20.68 13.08
C HIS A 326 -10.09 -19.42 12.85
N ALA A 327 -10.70 -18.25 12.67
CA ALA A 327 -9.99 -17.07 12.18
C ALA A 327 -10.53 -15.74 12.72
N THR A 328 -9.75 -14.69 12.48
CA THR A 328 -10.11 -13.27 12.61
C THR A 328 -9.45 -12.47 11.49
N ALA A 329 -9.91 -11.25 11.25
CA ALA A 329 -9.27 -10.31 10.33
C ALA A 329 -8.50 -9.24 11.11
N PHE A 330 -7.20 -9.09 10.86
CA PHE A 330 -6.46 -7.95 11.38
C PHE A 330 -6.59 -6.77 10.43
N ARG A 331 -7.13 -5.64 10.91
CA ARG A 331 -7.33 -4.45 10.08
C ARG A 331 -7.42 -3.14 10.87
N PRO A 332 -7.21 -1.97 10.22
CA PRO A 332 -7.57 -0.68 10.79
C PRO A 332 -9.08 -0.56 11.00
N ILE A 333 -9.48 0.32 11.90
CA ILE A 333 -10.88 0.43 12.36
C ILE A 333 -11.46 1.84 12.29
N SER A 334 -10.64 2.88 12.16
CA SER A 334 -11.13 4.26 12.06
C SER A 334 -11.23 4.69 10.60
N GLU A 335 -12.15 5.62 10.33
CA GLU A 335 -12.33 6.19 9.00
C GLU A 335 -11.03 6.76 8.42
N GLU A 336 -10.29 7.52 9.23
CA GLU A 336 -9.03 8.15 8.83
C GLU A 336 -7.98 7.11 8.42
N THR A 337 -7.82 6.06 9.23
CA THR A 337 -6.78 5.04 9.01
C THR A 337 -7.14 4.13 7.82
N LEU A 338 -8.42 3.82 7.63
CA LEU A 338 -8.92 3.08 6.47
C LEU A 338 -8.76 3.87 5.17
N ARG A 339 -9.01 5.20 5.18
CA ARG A 339 -8.79 6.06 4.01
C ARG A 339 -7.33 6.15 3.60
N LYS A 340 -6.40 6.14 4.56
CA LYS A 340 -4.95 6.13 4.25
C LYS A 340 -4.51 4.79 3.71
N ASN A 341 -4.86 3.71 4.40
CA ASN A 341 -4.47 2.36 4.01
C ASN A 341 -5.39 1.29 4.63
N PRO A 342 -6.29 0.68 3.85
CA PRO A 342 -7.25 -0.32 4.33
C PRO A 342 -6.69 -1.75 4.23
N PHE A 343 -5.38 -1.95 4.45
CA PHE A 343 -4.79 -3.29 4.39
C PHE A 343 -5.32 -4.20 5.50
N ARG A 344 -5.59 -5.45 5.13
CA ARG A 344 -6.22 -6.45 5.99
C ARG A 344 -5.47 -7.76 5.89
N VAL A 345 -5.41 -8.51 6.99
CA VAL A 345 -4.87 -9.87 6.99
C VAL A 345 -5.84 -10.84 7.65
N PHE A 346 -6.40 -11.74 6.84
CA PHE A 346 -7.20 -12.86 7.32
C PHE A 346 -6.26 -13.89 7.95
N THR A 347 -6.36 -14.06 9.28
CA THR A 347 -5.44 -14.91 10.05
C THR A 347 -6.19 -16.07 10.65
N THR A 348 -5.90 -17.29 10.18
CA THR A 348 -6.47 -18.52 10.73
C THR A 348 -5.54 -19.18 11.74
N LEU A 349 -6.10 -19.86 12.74
CA LEU A 349 -5.41 -20.73 13.67
C LEU A 349 -5.87 -22.19 13.50
N LEU A 350 -4.93 -23.13 13.50
CA LEU A 350 -5.17 -24.57 13.48
C LEU A 350 -5.82 -25.08 14.78
N ARG A 351 -6.94 -25.78 14.64
CA ARG A 351 -7.64 -26.51 15.70
C ARG A 351 -7.08 -27.92 15.84
N LEU A 352 -5.98 -28.05 16.57
CA LEU A 352 -5.35 -29.36 16.84
C LEU A 352 -6.32 -30.36 17.49
N ASP A 353 -7.29 -29.87 18.28
CA ASP A 353 -8.36 -30.66 18.92
C ASP A 353 -9.29 -31.37 17.92
N ARG A 354 -9.32 -30.93 16.66
CA ARG A 354 -10.11 -31.52 15.57
C ARG A 354 -9.36 -32.56 14.74
N LEU A 355 -8.07 -32.78 15.01
CA LEU A 355 -7.24 -33.76 14.30
C LEU A 355 -7.26 -35.13 14.99
N SER A 356 -7.08 -36.20 14.20
CA SER A 356 -6.87 -37.55 14.73
C SER A 356 -5.65 -37.61 15.65
N PRO A 357 -5.63 -38.47 16.69
CA PRO A 357 -4.58 -38.44 17.73
C PRO A 357 -3.15 -38.54 17.16
N LYS A 358 -2.94 -39.42 16.17
CA LYS A 358 -1.63 -39.59 15.52
C LYS A 358 -1.18 -38.34 14.78
N ILE A 359 -2.09 -37.72 14.03
CA ILE A 359 -1.81 -36.52 13.23
C ILE A 359 -1.62 -35.30 14.14
N ARG A 360 -2.41 -35.19 15.21
CA ARG A 360 -2.24 -34.17 16.25
C ARG A 360 -0.83 -34.20 16.84
N THR A 361 -0.38 -35.35 17.34
CA THR A 361 0.97 -35.47 17.93
C THR A 361 2.07 -35.13 16.92
N MET A 362 1.90 -35.51 15.65
CA MET A 362 2.86 -35.17 14.59
C MET A 362 2.91 -33.66 14.30
N ALA A 363 1.74 -33.02 14.18
CA ALA A 363 1.63 -31.58 13.96
C ALA A 363 2.21 -30.80 15.14
N GLU A 364 1.84 -31.15 16.38
CA GLU A 364 2.36 -30.55 17.61
C GLU A 364 3.89 -30.63 17.68
N ALA A 365 4.46 -31.82 17.46
CA ALA A 365 5.90 -32.02 17.54
C ALA A 365 6.68 -31.21 16.48
N THR A 366 6.05 -30.92 15.34
CA THR A 366 6.66 -30.13 14.27
C THR A 366 6.56 -28.64 14.58
N LEU A 367 5.36 -28.17 14.94
CA LEU A 367 5.09 -26.78 15.29
C LEU A 367 5.90 -26.31 16.50
N GLN A 368 6.12 -27.16 17.50
CA GLN A 368 6.95 -26.84 18.67
C GLN A 368 8.44 -26.60 18.33
N ARG A 369 8.93 -27.16 17.22
CA ARG A 369 10.33 -26.99 16.78
C ARG A 369 10.50 -25.78 15.86
N ARG A 370 9.41 -25.21 15.34
CA ARG A 370 9.44 -24.05 14.46
C ARG A 370 9.59 -22.76 15.27
N ASN A 371 10.40 -21.84 14.78
CA ASN A 371 10.40 -20.47 15.26
C ASN A 371 10.14 -19.51 14.09
N LEU A 372 9.00 -18.81 14.13
CA LEU A 372 8.64 -17.81 13.13
C LEU A 372 9.27 -16.45 13.40
N PHE A 373 9.62 -16.15 14.65
CA PHE A 373 9.93 -14.78 15.08
C PHE A 373 11.42 -14.66 15.45
N THR A 374 12.11 -13.71 14.83
CA THR A 374 13.50 -13.39 15.19
C THR A 374 13.52 -12.68 16.55
N ASP A 375 14.62 -12.83 17.29
CA ASP A 375 14.81 -12.10 18.56
C ASP A 375 14.70 -10.58 18.34
N ARG A 376 15.26 -10.09 17.23
CA ARG A 376 15.19 -8.67 16.84
C ARG A 376 13.76 -8.20 16.62
N LEU A 377 12.90 -8.99 16.00
CA LEU A 377 11.50 -8.64 15.79
C LEU A 377 10.76 -8.54 17.14
N LEU A 378 10.98 -9.52 18.03
CA LEU A 378 10.38 -9.53 19.36
C LEU A 378 10.82 -8.30 20.16
N ASP A 379 12.11 -7.96 20.16
CA ASP A 379 12.66 -6.77 20.81
C ASP A 379 12.04 -5.45 20.29
N ILE A 380 11.74 -5.38 18.98
CA ILE A 380 11.09 -4.21 18.39
C ILE A 380 9.62 -4.14 18.82
N ILE A 381 8.89 -5.27 18.82
CA ILE A 381 7.49 -5.33 19.27
C ILE A 381 7.40 -4.93 20.75
N ASP A 382 8.25 -5.47 21.61
CA ASP A 382 8.29 -5.16 23.05
C ASP A 382 8.54 -3.65 23.30
N ARG A 383 9.42 -3.03 22.51
CA ARG A 383 9.67 -1.59 22.58
C ARG A 383 8.49 -0.78 22.07
N ALA A 384 7.90 -1.15 20.93
CA ALA A 384 6.72 -0.48 20.39
C ALA A 384 5.56 -0.47 21.39
N GLU A 385 5.36 -1.57 22.14
CA GLU A 385 4.32 -1.66 23.16
C GLU A 385 4.61 -0.80 24.40
N SER A 386 5.88 -0.65 24.79
CA SER A 386 6.27 0.07 26.00
C SER A 386 6.45 1.58 25.81
N THR A 387 7.05 2.02 24.70
CA THR A 387 7.36 3.44 24.46
C THR A 387 6.40 4.10 23.47
N GLN A 388 5.59 3.32 22.74
CA GLN A 388 4.79 3.77 21.60
C GLN A 388 5.59 4.49 20.50
N ALA A 389 6.93 4.36 20.52
CA ALA A 389 7.83 5.01 19.60
C ALA A 389 8.81 4.00 18.98
N LEU A 390 8.99 4.09 17.68
CA LEU A 390 9.96 3.32 16.91
C LEU A 390 10.90 4.28 16.19
N SER A 391 12.20 3.98 16.21
CA SER A 391 13.15 4.68 15.34
C SER A 391 12.94 4.28 13.88
N ALA A 392 13.45 5.07 12.93
CA ALA A 392 13.40 4.72 11.51
C ALA A 392 14.06 3.34 11.25
N GLN A 393 15.19 3.06 11.89
CA GLN A 393 15.85 1.76 11.78
C GLN A 393 15.00 0.62 12.34
N ASP A 394 14.31 0.84 13.46
CA ASP A 394 13.43 -0.18 14.01
C ASP A 394 12.22 -0.47 13.10
N ALA A 395 11.69 0.56 12.42
CA ALA A 395 10.65 0.37 11.42
C ALA A 395 11.14 -0.47 10.23
N ASP A 396 12.36 -0.20 9.74
CA ASP A 396 12.98 -0.94 8.62
C ASP A 396 13.26 -2.40 8.99
N ASP A 397 13.83 -2.62 10.18
CA ASP A 397 14.10 -3.94 10.73
C ASP A 397 12.80 -4.72 10.97
N LEU A 398 11.77 -4.07 11.50
CA LEU A 398 10.46 -4.68 11.73
C LEU A 398 9.84 -5.18 10.43
N ILE A 399 9.85 -4.37 9.36
CA ILE A 399 9.34 -4.80 8.06
C ILE A 399 10.18 -5.96 7.52
N THR A 400 11.50 -5.82 7.55
CA THR A 400 12.43 -6.84 7.03
C THR A 400 12.26 -8.18 7.74
N ASP A 401 12.15 -8.17 9.07
CA ASP A 401 11.98 -9.39 9.85
C ASP A 401 10.55 -9.93 9.79
N ALA A 402 9.53 -9.08 9.74
CA ALA A 402 8.14 -9.50 9.55
C ALA A 402 7.96 -10.24 8.21
N LEU A 403 8.58 -9.76 7.12
CA LEU A 403 8.51 -10.44 5.82
C LEU A 403 9.08 -11.87 5.85
N LYS A 404 10.04 -12.17 6.73
CA LYS A 404 10.58 -13.54 6.88
C LYS A 404 9.53 -14.52 7.39
N ILE A 405 8.55 -14.07 8.18
CA ILE A 405 7.43 -14.90 8.64
C ILE A 405 6.59 -15.37 7.47
N PHE A 406 6.39 -14.48 6.48
CA PHE A 406 5.42 -14.64 5.41
C PHE A 406 6.03 -15.11 4.09
N LYS A 407 7.35 -15.26 4.06
CA LYS A 407 8.11 -15.72 2.89
C LYS A 407 7.85 -17.19 2.59
N TRP A 408 7.84 -17.56 1.32
CA TRP A 408 7.84 -18.97 0.92
C TRP A 408 9.19 -19.65 1.12
N HIS A 409 9.15 -20.92 1.53
CA HIS A 409 10.31 -21.79 1.65
C HIS A 409 10.05 -23.12 0.96
N SER A 410 10.89 -23.48 -0.02
CA SER A 410 10.80 -24.73 -0.78
C SER A 410 11.28 -25.96 -0.01
N LYS A 411 11.63 -25.85 1.28
CA LYS A 411 12.12 -26.97 2.09
C LYS A 411 11.13 -27.30 3.19
N SER A 412 10.70 -28.56 3.25
CA SER A 412 9.82 -29.04 4.30
C SER A 412 10.59 -29.27 5.61
N ALA A 413 9.92 -29.02 6.74
CA ALA A 413 10.38 -29.34 8.09
C ALA A 413 10.20 -30.82 8.46
N VAL A 414 9.51 -31.60 7.61
CA VAL A 414 9.16 -33.00 7.85
C VAL A 414 9.58 -33.90 6.68
N SER A 415 9.57 -35.21 6.89
CA SER A 415 9.81 -36.18 5.82
C SER A 415 8.64 -36.26 4.85
N LEU A 416 8.86 -36.81 3.65
CA LEU A 416 7.80 -36.99 2.65
C LEU A 416 6.64 -37.84 3.20
N ASP A 417 6.94 -38.91 3.95
CA ASP A 417 5.91 -39.77 4.55
C ASP A 417 5.06 -39.04 5.60
N GLN A 418 5.70 -38.16 6.40
CA GLN A 418 5.01 -37.33 7.39
C GLN A 418 4.12 -36.30 6.70
N TYR A 419 4.65 -35.60 5.69
CA TYR A 419 3.89 -34.67 4.87
C TYR A 419 2.67 -35.36 4.24
N GLN A 420 2.84 -36.53 3.62
CA GLN A 420 1.74 -37.28 3.02
C GLN A 420 0.69 -37.70 4.06
N ALA A 421 1.10 -38.07 5.29
CA ALA A 421 0.17 -38.41 6.36
C ALA A 421 -0.68 -37.20 6.79
N LEU A 422 -0.04 -36.04 6.98
CA LEU A 422 -0.72 -34.77 7.30
C LEU A 422 -1.66 -34.35 6.17
N ASN A 423 -1.19 -34.46 4.92
CA ASN A 423 -1.94 -34.04 3.73
C ASN A 423 -3.18 -34.92 3.48
N ARG A 424 -3.11 -36.22 3.78
CA ARG A 424 -4.24 -37.15 3.67
C ARG A 424 -5.35 -36.88 4.68
N GLU A 425 -4.99 -36.40 5.87
CA GLU A 425 -6.01 -36.00 6.87
C GLU A 425 -6.72 -34.74 6.38
N GLN A 426 -5.95 -33.70 6.06
CA GLN A 426 -6.46 -32.44 5.53
C GLN A 426 -5.29 -31.62 4.94
N PRO A 427 -5.30 -31.23 3.65
CA PRO A 427 -4.20 -30.49 3.04
C PRO A 427 -3.77 -29.21 3.78
N MET A 428 -4.72 -28.50 4.40
CA MET A 428 -4.42 -27.32 5.22
C MET A 428 -3.54 -27.64 6.44
N VAL A 429 -3.63 -28.85 6.99
CA VAL A 429 -2.80 -29.27 8.12
C VAL A 429 -1.35 -29.45 7.66
N ALA A 430 -1.15 -30.03 6.47
CA ALA A 430 0.18 -30.17 5.89
C ALA A 430 0.79 -28.79 5.55
N ASP A 431 0.01 -27.90 4.95
CA ASP A 431 0.39 -26.52 4.66
C ASP A 431 0.84 -25.74 5.92
N ILE A 432 0.14 -25.93 7.03
CA ILE A 432 0.45 -25.22 8.28
C ILE A 432 1.66 -25.84 9.00
N ALA A 433 1.69 -27.16 9.13
CA ALA A 433 2.64 -27.84 10.00
C ALA A 433 3.97 -28.16 9.32
N CYS A 434 4.00 -28.37 8.01
CA CYS A 434 5.18 -28.90 7.32
C CYS A 434 6.20 -27.86 6.90
N PHE A 435 5.92 -26.56 7.07
CA PHE A 435 6.76 -25.48 6.56
C PHE A 435 7.32 -24.59 7.67
N PRO A 436 8.56 -24.07 7.53
CA PRO A 436 9.22 -23.29 8.56
C PRO A 436 8.69 -21.86 8.69
N SER A 437 7.82 -21.41 7.78
CA SER A 437 7.20 -20.09 7.75
C SER A 437 5.67 -20.18 7.79
N ALA A 438 5.01 -19.07 8.11
CA ALA A 438 3.58 -18.88 7.93
C ALA A 438 3.35 -18.07 6.64
N HIS A 439 3.71 -18.69 5.51
CA HIS A 439 3.76 -18.02 4.21
C HIS A 439 2.40 -17.43 3.79
N ILE A 440 2.44 -16.39 2.94
CA ILE A 440 1.22 -15.82 2.35
C ILE A 440 0.53 -16.87 1.48
N ASN A 441 -0.74 -17.16 1.80
CA ASN A 441 -1.58 -18.06 1.01
C ASN A 441 -2.04 -17.41 -0.30
N HIS A 442 -2.51 -16.17 -0.17
CA HIS A 442 -2.86 -15.29 -1.27
C HIS A 442 -2.72 -13.83 -0.83
N LEU A 443 -2.51 -12.96 -1.82
CA LEU A 443 -2.58 -11.53 -1.69
C LEU A 443 -3.55 -11.02 -2.76
N THR A 444 -4.61 -10.36 -2.32
CA THR A 444 -5.80 -10.09 -3.13
C THR A 444 -5.90 -8.59 -3.41
N PRO A 445 -5.78 -8.13 -4.66
CA PRO A 445 -6.07 -6.74 -5.03
C PRO A 445 -7.58 -6.49 -5.15
N ARG A 446 -7.98 -5.23 -4.96
CA ARG A 446 -9.34 -4.75 -5.23
C ARG A 446 -9.53 -4.36 -6.69
N THR A 447 -10.69 -4.66 -7.26
CA THR A 447 -11.16 -4.15 -8.56
C THR A 447 -12.52 -3.47 -8.46
N LEU A 448 -12.84 -2.61 -9.44
CA LEU A 448 -14.15 -2.01 -9.64
C LEU A 448 -15.16 -2.95 -10.31
N ASP A 449 -14.71 -3.89 -11.15
CA ASP A 449 -15.59 -4.85 -11.85
C ASP A 449 -14.95 -6.23 -11.94
N ILE A 450 -15.33 -7.09 -10.99
CA ILE A 450 -14.80 -8.45 -10.91
C ILE A 450 -15.24 -9.34 -12.08
N ASN A 451 -16.38 -9.06 -12.72
CA ASN A 451 -16.80 -9.88 -13.87
C ASN A 451 -15.89 -9.61 -15.07
N LEU A 452 -15.55 -8.34 -15.29
CA LEU A 452 -14.63 -7.96 -16.36
C LEU A 452 -13.21 -8.46 -16.07
N VAL A 453 -12.76 -8.42 -14.81
CA VAL A 453 -11.49 -9.06 -14.41
C VAL A 453 -11.51 -10.56 -14.70
N GLN A 454 -12.57 -11.30 -14.35
CA GLN A 454 -12.66 -12.74 -14.60
C GLN A 454 -12.57 -13.05 -16.10
N VAL A 455 -13.28 -12.30 -16.95
CA VAL A 455 -13.19 -12.42 -18.42
C VAL A 455 -11.76 -12.20 -18.89
N GLU A 456 -11.09 -11.16 -18.37
CA GLU A 456 -9.74 -10.81 -18.77
C GLU A 456 -8.69 -11.81 -18.27
N MET A 457 -8.86 -12.37 -17.07
CA MET A 457 -8.05 -13.46 -16.54
C MET A 457 -8.08 -14.66 -17.49
N VAL A 458 -9.27 -15.11 -17.90
CA VAL A 458 -9.43 -16.23 -18.85
C VAL A 458 -8.80 -15.87 -20.21
N ARG A 459 -9.05 -14.66 -20.71
CA ARG A 459 -8.50 -14.19 -21.99
C ARG A 459 -6.97 -14.16 -22.00
N GLN A 460 -6.34 -13.84 -20.87
CA GLN A 460 -4.88 -13.80 -20.69
C GLN A 460 -4.29 -15.13 -20.19
N GLY A 461 -5.09 -16.21 -20.12
CA GLY A 461 -4.62 -17.55 -19.80
C GLY A 461 -4.39 -17.82 -18.31
N LEU A 462 -4.93 -17.00 -17.42
CA LEU A 462 -4.97 -17.32 -15.98
C LEU A 462 -6.08 -18.36 -15.76
N PRO A 463 -5.82 -19.42 -14.96
CA PRO A 463 -6.79 -20.50 -14.70
C PRO A 463 -7.87 -20.07 -13.69
N ALA A 464 -8.61 -19.00 -14.02
CA ALA A 464 -9.69 -18.46 -13.23
C ALA A 464 -10.76 -19.54 -12.98
N LYS A 465 -11.29 -19.57 -11.76
CA LYS A 465 -12.48 -20.38 -11.47
C LYS A 465 -13.69 -19.83 -12.22
N ASP A 466 -14.62 -20.72 -12.56
CA ASP A 466 -15.85 -20.36 -13.28
C ASP A 466 -16.79 -19.49 -12.43
N ARG A 467 -16.79 -19.69 -11.11
CA ARG A 467 -17.75 -19.05 -10.19
C ARG A 467 -17.13 -17.89 -9.42
N ILE A 468 -17.92 -16.83 -9.27
CA ILE A 468 -17.65 -15.69 -8.38
C ILE A 468 -18.47 -15.88 -7.11
N GLU A 469 -17.81 -15.86 -5.96
CA GLU A 469 -18.45 -15.96 -4.65
C GLU A 469 -18.98 -14.60 -4.17
N GLY A 470 -20.01 -14.62 -3.32
CA GLY A 470 -20.69 -13.42 -2.81
C GLY A 470 -22.05 -13.16 -3.48
N PRO A 471 -22.61 -11.94 -3.34
CA PRO A 471 -23.85 -11.57 -4.00
C PRO A 471 -23.68 -11.55 -5.53
N PRO A 472 -24.78 -11.64 -6.28
CA PRO A 472 -24.75 -11.48 -7.74
C PRO A 472 -24.34 -10.04 -8.13
N PRO A 473 -24.06 -9.77 -9.41
CA PRO A 473 -23.84 -8.40 -9.90
C PRO A 473 -25.02 -7.48 -9.55
N ARG A 474 -24.71 -6.27 -9.08
CA ARG A 474 -25.67 -5.29 -8.54
C ARG A 474 -25.23 -3.87 -8.84
N GLN A 475 -26.17 -2.93 -8.98
CA GLN A 475 -25.87 -1.50 -9.10
C GLN A 475 -25.33 -0.95 -7.78
N CYS A 476 -25.97 -1.33 -6.68
CA CYS A 476 -25.55 -1.04 -5.33
C CYS A 476 -24.90 -2.30 -4.76
N ALA A 477 -23.60 -2.45 -5.03
CA ALA A 477 -22.82 -3.58 -4.52
C ALA A 477 -22.84 -3.58 -2.98
N ILE A 478 -22.99 -4.77 -2.40
CA ILE A 478 -23.00 -5.02 -0.95
C ILE A 478 -21.95 -6.07 -0.61
N LEU A 479 -21.48 -6.07 0.64
CA LEU A 479 -20.44 -7.01 1.12
C LEU A 479 -19.23 -6.99 0.17
N LEU A 480 -18.80 -8.15 -0.33
CA LEU A 480 -17.80 -8.27 -1.37
C LEU A 480 -18.17 -9.41 -2.32
N ARG A 481 -17.59 -9.37 -3.51
CA ARG A 481 -17.57 -10.46 -4.48
C ARG A 481 -16.13 -10.88 -4.71
N GLN A 482 -15.84 -12.17 -4.84
CA GLN A 482 -14.47 -12.63 -5.02
C GLN A 482 -14.36 -13.88 -5.89
N THR A 483 -13.21 -14.05 -6.54
CA THR A 483 -12.86 -15.27 -7.28
C THR A 483 -11.37 -15.52 -7.18
N SER A 484 -10.97 -16.78 -7.39
CA SER A 484 -9.58 -17.21 -7.25
C SER A 484 -9.14 -18.12 -8.38
N PHE A 485 -7.84 -18.37 -8.44
CA PHE A 485 -7.19 -19.29 -9.38
C PHE A 485 -5.99 -19.96 -8.73
N LYS A 486 -5.66 -21.17 -9.17
CA LYS A 486 -4.42 -21.85 -8.77
C LYS A 486 -3.25 -21.08 -9.39
N ALA A 487 -2.42 -20.46 -8.57
CA ALA A 487 -1.37 -19.57 -9.07
C ALA A 487 -0.07 -20.33 -9.35
N LEU A 488 0.34 -21.23 -8.46
CA LEU A 488 1.59 -21.97 -8.62
C LEU A 488 1.54 -23.30 -7.88
N GLU A 489 2.02 -24.36 -8.53
CA GLU A 489 2.37 -25.61 -7.87
C GLU A 489 3.88 -25.60 -7.59
N GLU A 490 4.23 -25.64 -6.31
CA GLU A 490 5.59 -25.43 -5.85
C GLU A 490 6.36 -26.73 -5.78
N GLN A 491 7.63 -26.70 -6.21
CA GLN A 491 8.56 -27.78 -5.94
C GLN A 491 9.02 -27.69 -4.47
N VAL A 492 8.90 -28.81 -3.77
CA VAL A 492 9.27 -28.91 -2.35
C VAL A 492 10.28 -30.03 -2.15
N ASP A 493 11.38 -29.69 -1.45
CA ASP A 493 12.38 -30.64 -0.99
C ASP A 493 11.92 -31.22 0.35
N PHE A 494 11.72 -32.54 0.36
CA PHE A 494 11.44 -33.33 1.56
C PHE A 494 12.65 -34.19 1.92
N THR A 495 12.66 -34.75 3.12
CA THR A 495 13.59 -35.82 3.49
C THR A 495 12.92 -37.19 3.39
N ASP A 496 13.69 -38.23 3.04
CA ASP A 496 13.25 -39.63 3.13
C ASP A 496 13.66 -40.27 4.47
N ALA A 497 13.36 -41.56 4.64
CA ALA A 497 13.71 -42.32 5.86
C ALA A 497 15.23 -42.42 6.13
N SER A 498 16.08 -42.22 5.10
CA SER A 498 17.53 -42.20 5.21
C SER A 498 18.09 -40.80 5.51
N GLY A 499 17.25 -39.76 5.46
CA GLY A 499 17.62 -38.36 5.58
C GLY A 499 18.10 -37.72 4.27
N ALA A 500 17.99 -38.42 3.14
CA ALA A 500 18.31 -37.88 1.83
C ALA A 500 17.18 -36.96 1.33
N TYR A 501 17.52 -35.94 0.54
CA TYR A 501 16.54 -35.06 -0.07
C TYR A 501 15.81 -35.76 -1.22
N VAL A 502 14.49 -35.64 -1.22
CA VAL A 502 13.60 -36.12 -2.29
C VAL A 502 12.68 -34.98 -2.71
N HIS A 503 12.47 -34.84 -4.02
CA HIS A 503 11.61 -33.80 -4.57
C HIS A 503 10.15 -34.27 -4.58
N GLY A 504 9.25 -33.38 -4.18
CA GLY A 504 7.81 -33.53 -4.32
C GLY A 504 7.16 -32.19 -4.67
N THR A 505 5.83 -32.15 -4.67
CA THR A 505 5.08 -30.90 -4.93
C THR A 505 4.13 -30.56 -3.81
N HIS A 506 3.87 -29.26 -3.67
CA HIS A 506 2.85 -28.72 -2.79
C HIS A 506 2.11 -27.59 -3.48
N THR A 507 0.78 -27.60 -3.40
CA THR A 507 -0.04 -26.49 -3.88
C THR A 507 -0.44 -25.64 -2.68
N ALA A 508 0.33 -24.58 -2.41
CA ALA A 508 0.05 -23.62 -1.34
C ALA A 508 -0.63 -22.34 -1.83
N ARG A 509 -0.25 -21.87 -3.03
CA ARG A 509 -0.44 -20.47 -3.40
C ARG A 509 -1.50 -20.24 -4.46
N PHE A 510 -2.40 -19.32 -4.14
CA PHE A 510 -3.53 -18.96 -4.97
C PHE A 510 -3.47 -17.48 -5.30
N GLY A 511 -3.95 -17.15 -6.49
CA GLY A 511 -4.29 -15.78 -6.82
C GLY A 511 -5.76 -15.58 -6.54
N GLU A 512 -6.11 -14.42 -6.02
CA GLU A 512 -7.48 -14.06 -5.68
C GLU A 512 -7.68 -12.59 -6.03
N VAL A 513 -8.89 -12.22 -6.41
CA VAL A 513 -9.30 -10.83 -6.66
C VAL A 513 -10.66 -10.59 -6.03
N GLU A 514 -10.88 -9.38 -5.51
CA GLU A 514 -12.13 -8.99 -4.87
C GLU A 514 -12.70 -7.68 -5.40
N GLN A 515 -14.02 -7.55 -5.38
CA GLN A 515 -14.75 -6.30 -5.55
C GLN A 515 -15.55 -6.03 -4.27
N ARG A 516 -15.24 -4.92 -3.60
CA ARG A 516 -15.87 -4.54 -2.33
C ARG A 516 -17.00 -3.56 -2.54
N GLY A 517 -18.16 -3.90 -1.98
CA GLY A 517 -19.37 -3.09 -1.93
C GLY A 517 -19.58 -2.47 -0.54
N ALA A 518 -20.83 -2.18 -0.23
CA ALA A 518 -21.24 -1.54 1.00
C ALA A 518 -21.36 -2.49 2.20
N ALA A 519 -20.99 -2.02 3.39
CA ALA A 519 -21.19 -2.71 4.65
C ALA A 519 -22.68 -2.78 4.99
N VAL A 520 -23.18 -3.99 5.23
CA VAL A 520 -24.60 -4.22 5.54
C VAL A 520 -24.85 -4.15 7.04
N THR A 521 -26.04 -3.71 7.44
CA THR A 521 -26.51 -3.81 8.83
C THR A 521 -26.82 -5.26 9.18
N HIS A 522 -27.10 -5.57 10.45
CA HIS A 522 -27.63 -6.90 10.83
C HIS A 522 -28.86 -7.29 9.99
N LYS A 523 -29.78 -6.34 9.77
CA LYS A 523 -30.97 -6.56 8.94
C LYS A 523 -30.63 -6.85 7.48
N GLY A 524 -29.69 -6.09 6.90
CA GLY A 524 -29.20 -6.34 5.54
C GLY A 524 -28.49 -7.69 5.42
N ARG A 525 -27.72 -8.06 6.45
CA ARG A 525 -27.05 -9.36 6.49
C ARG A 525 -28.03 -10.52 6.60
N GLU A 526 -29.03 -10.40 7.46
CA GLU A 526 -30.07 -11.41 7.62
C GLU A 526 -30.81 -11.65 6.29
N LEU A 527 -31.19 -10.58 5.59
CA LEU A 527 -31.81 -10.68 4.26
C LEU A 527 -30.88 -11.36 3.25
N TYR A 528 -29.60 -10.99 3.23
CA TYR A 528 -28.60 -11.63 2.37
C TYR A 528 -28.51 -13.15 2.65
N ASP A 529 -28.38 -13.55 3.92
CA ASP A 529 -28.24 -14.95 4.34
C ASP A 529 -29.53 -15.75 4.04
N GLN A 530 -30.71 -15.14 4.23
CA GLN A 530 -32.01 -15.74 3.87
C GLN A 530 -32.11 -16.03 2.37
N LEU A 531 -31.76 -15.06 1.51
CA LEU A 531 -31.82 -15.23 0.06
C LEU A 531 -30.80 -16.24 -0.45
N LEU A 532 -29.59 -16.24 0.11
CA LEU A 532 -28.58 -17.23 -0.21
C LEU A 532 -29.03 -18.65 0.16
N THR A 533 -29.64 -18.81 1.34
CA THR A 533 -30.16 -20.09 1.84
C THR A 533 -31.32 -20.58 0.99
N ALA A 534 -32.29 -19.71 0.68
CA ALA A 534 -33.42 -20.04 -0.19
C ALA A 534 -32.94 -20.49 -1.59
N THR A 535 -31.95 -19.79 -2.15
CA THR A 535 -31.35 -20.15 -3.45
C THR A 535 -30.69 -21.52 -3.41
N ARG A 536 -29.98 -21.86 -2.32
CA ARG A 536 -29.37 -23.19 -2.14
C ARG A 536 -30.41 -24.29 -2.08
N HIS A 537 -31.48 -24.10 -1.31
CA HIS A 537 -32.58 -25.06 -1.25
C HIS A 537 -33.22 -25.28 -2.63
N GLU A 538 -33.53 -24.20 -3.34
CA GLU A 538 -34.13 -24.28 -4.68
C GLU A 538 -33.20 -24.97 -5.70
N ALA A 539 -31.90 -24.70 -5.64
CA ALA A 539 -30.92 -25.35 -6.50
C ALA A 539 -30.81 -26.86 -6.22
N ALA A 540 -30.79 -27.25 -4.93
CA ALA A 540 -30.74 -28.65 -4.52
C ALA A 540 -32.00 -29.43 -4.96
N ASP A 541 -33.18 -28.83 -4.78
CA ASP A 541 -34.47 -29.44 -5.14
C ASP A 541 -34.65 -29.62 -6.67
N SER A 542 -34.00 -28.76 -7.46
CA SER A 542 -34.13 -28.77 -8.91
C SER A 542 -33.10 -29.64 -9.64
N GLY A 543 -32.13 -30.24 -8.93
CA GLY A 543 -31.09 -31.09 -9.50
C GLY A 543 -30.24 -30.39 -10.58
N LYS A 544 -30.19 -29.06 -10.54
CA LYS A 544 -29.65 -28.21 -11.60
C LYS A 544 -28.12 -28.09 -11.52
N GLN A 545 -27.51 -27.76 -12.66
CA GLN A 545 -26.06 -27.59 -12.79
C GLN A 545 -25.57 -26.31 -12.09
N PRO A 546 -24.27 -26.19 -11.73
CA PRO A 546 -23.73 -25.01 -11.04
C PRO A 546 -24.02 -23.66 -11.72
N GLN A 547 -24.11 -23.62 -13.06
CA GLN A 547 -24.43 -22.40 -13.82
C GLN A 547 -25.88 -21.90 -13.59
N ASP A 548 -26.79 -22.78 -13.17
CA ASP A 548 -28.16 -22.40 -12.82
C ASP A 548 -28.23 -21.75 -11.43
N PHE A 549 -27.30 -22.06 -10.52
CA PHE A 549 -27.27 -21.48 -9.18
C PHE A 549 -27.06 -19.96 -9.23
N ASP A 550 -26.07 -19.48 -9.99
CA ASP A 550 -25.78 -18.04 -10.04
C ASP A 550 -26.93 -17.26 -10.72
N LYS A 551 -27.63 -17.89 -11.67
CA LYS A 551 -28.84 -17.33 -12.28
C LYS A 551 -30.01 -17.26 -11.29
N LEU A 552 -30.25 -18.34 -10.53
CA LEU A 552 -31.25 -18.37 -9.46
C LEU A 552 -30.94 -17.33 -8.38
N LEU A 553 -29.66 -17.22 -8.00
CA LEU A 553 -29.19 -16.22 -7.03
C LEU A 553 -29.49 -14.81 -7.53
N ALA A 554 -29.15 -14.51 -8.79
CA ALA A 554 -29.45 -13.22 -9.40
C ALA A 554 -30.95 -12.91 -9.42
N GLN A 555 -31.79 -13.89 -9.73
CA GLN A 555 -33.26 -13.74 -9.73
C GLN A 555 -33.80 -13.47 -8.32
N ASN A 556 -33.38 -14.26 -7.33
CA ASN A 556 -33.82 -14.10 -5.95
C ASN A 556 -33.37 -12.75 -5.35
N PHE A 557 -32.15 -12.30 -5.63
CA PHE A 557 -31.67 -10.98 -5.21
C PHE A 557 -32.40 -9.84 -5.93
N ALA A 558 -32.65 -9.95 -7.24
CA ALA A 558 -33.39 -8.92 -7.97
C ALA A 558 -34.84 -8.78 -7.48
N ALA A 559 -35.45 -9.88 -7.03
CA ALA A 559 -36.82 -9.88 -6.52
C ALA A 559 -36.93 -9.32 -5.10
N HIS A 560 -35.91 -9.50 -4.25
CA HIS A 560 -36.06 -9.32 -2.80
C HIS A 560 -35.03 -8.41 -2.12
N TYR A 561 -33.89 -8.11 -2.75
CA TYR A 561 -32.85 -7.25 -2.17
C TYR A 561 -32.78 -5.91 -2.93
N PRO A 562 -33.25 -4.78 -2.34
CA PRO A 562 -33.33 -3.48 -3.02
C PRO A 562 -32.00 -3.05 -3.62
N ASP A 563 -31.99 -2.54 -4.85
CA ASP A 563 -30.76 -2.20 -5.60
C ASP A 563 -30.67 -0.72 -5.97
N SER A 564 -31.19 0.14 -5.08
CA SER A 564 -30.99 1.60 -5.14
C SER A 564 -30.48 2.10 -3.78
N TRP A 565 -29.59 3.10 -3.78
CA TRP A 565 -29.06 3.65 -2.53
C TRP A 565 -30.17 4.25 -1.65
N ALA A 566 -31.20 4.85 -2.26
CA ALA A 566 -32.34 5.41 -1.54
C ALA A 566 -33.17 4.34 -0.82
N ASP A 567 -33.45 3.20 -1.47
CA ASP A 567 -34.20 2.12 -0.84
C ASP A 567 -33.39 1.41 0.25
N LEU A 568 -32.08 1.20 0.00
CA LEU A 568 -31.16 0.62 0.98
C LEU A 568 -31.05 1.49 2.24
N TRP A 569 -30.97 2.81 2.06
CA TRP A 569 -30.98 3.79 3.14
C TRP A 569 -32.31 3.81 3.89
N ALA A 570 -33.43 3.95 3.17
CA ALA A 570 -34.77 4.03 3.76
C ALA A 570 -35.14 2.76 4.57
N GLN A 571 -34.65 1.59 4.16
CA GLN A 571 -34.91 0.32 4.82
C GLN A 571 -33.87 -0.06 5.88
N GLY A 572 -32.81 0.74 6.06
CA GLY A 572 -31.74 0.50 7.04
C GLY A 572 -30.97 -0.80 6.76
N LEU A 573 -30.68 -1.11 5.50
CA LEU A 573 -30.01 -2.36 5.09
C LEU A 573 -28.49 -2.22 4.99
N VAL A 574 -27.98 -1.00 4.87
CA VAL A 574 -26.57 -0.67 4.67
C VAL A 574 -26.20 0.48 5.58
N TYR A 575 -24.95 0.50 6.07
CA TYR A 575 -24.41 1.63 6.81
C TYR A 575 -23.95 2.74 5.86
N PHE A 576 -24.26 3.98 6.23
CA PHE A 576 -23.92 5.16 5.44
C PHE A 576 -23.01 6.12 6.21
N ARG A 577 -22.18 6.84 5.46
CA ARG A 577 -21.42 7.99 5.92
C ARG A 577 -22.14 9.25 5.47
N TYR A 578 -22.31 10.19 6.39
CA TYR A 578 -22.96 11.46 6.13
C TYR A 578 -21.95 12.60 6.10
N GLN A 579 -22.15 13.53 5.17
CA GLN A 579 -21.34 14.73 5.06
C GLN A 579 -22.19 15.92 4.59
N LEU A 580 -21.75 17.13 4.90
CA LEU A 580 -22.43 18.32 4.39
C LEU A 580 -22.24 18.47 2.89
N THR A 581 -23.30 18.86 2.20
CA THR A 581 -23.20 19.33 0.82
C THR A 581 -22.60 20.75 0.81
N SER A 582 -22.34 21.28 -0.39
CA SER A 582 -21.97 22.70 -0.52
C SER A 582 -23.07 23.64 0.00
N ALA A 583 -24.35 23.26 -0.13
CA ALA A 583 -25.46 24.01 0.44
C ALA A 583 -25.46 23.93 1.98
N GLY A 584 -25.22 22.74 2.56
CA GLY A 584 -25.07 22.55 4.00
C GLY A 584 -23.95 23.40 4.59
N ARG A 585 -22.77 23.41 3.96
CA ARG A 585 -21.63 24.23 4.38
C ARG A 585 -21.91 25.73 4.31
N TYR A 586 -22.73 26.18 3.35
CA TYR A 586 -23.13 27.58 3.24
C TYR A 586 -24.22 27.97 4.26
N ALA A 587 -25.11 27.03 4.60
CA ALA A 587 -26.17 27.25 5.60
C ALA A 587 -25.63 27.23 7.04
N ALA A 588 -24.56 26.48 7.31
CA ALA A 588 -23.97 26.33 8.65
C ALA A 588 -23.66 27.68 9.38
N PRO A 589 -23.04 28.69 8.73
CA PRO A 589 -22.76 29.98 9.38
C PRO A 589 -23.98 30.88 9.52
N ALA A 590 -25.06 30.66 8.76
CA ALA A 590 -26.26 31.50 8.79
C ALA A 590 -27.07 31.32 10.09
N GLY A 591 -26.83 30.21 10.83
CA GLY A 591 -27.37 30.01 12.18
C GLY A 591 -28.86 29.67 12.25
N GLU A 592 -29.55 29.48 11.12
CA GLU A 592 -31.00 29.23 11.08
C GLU A 592 -31.42 27.95 11.82
N LEU A 593 -30.54 26.95 11.89
CA LEU A 593 -30.76 25.68 12.60
C LEU A 593 -29.99 25.61 13.94
N HIS A 594 -29.33 26.69 14.35
CA HIS A 594 -28.43 26.69 15.49
C HIS A 594 -29.13 26.22 16.78
N GLY A 595 -28.54 25.22 17.44
CA GLY A 595 -29.04 24.68 18.71
C GLY A 595 -30.36 23.91 18.61
N GLN A 596 -30.86 23.62 17.40
CA GLN A 596 -32.05 22.81 17.18
C GLN A 596 -31.73 21.31 17.14
N SER A 597 -32.72 20.48 17.45
CA SER A 597 -32.70 19.05 17.15
C SER A 597 -33.46 18.81 15.85
N VAL A 598 -32.82 18.21 14.84
CA VAL A 598 -33.38 18.07 13.48
C VAL A 598 -33.30 16.62 13.01
N ASP A 599 -34.33 16.13 12.32
CA ASP A 599 -34.34 14.79 11.71
C ASP A 599 -33.34 14.72 10.55
N LEU A 600 -32.49 13.69 10.53
CA LEU A 600 -31.54 13.41 9.45
C LEU A 600 -32.23 13.34 8.09
N LYS A 601 -33.42 12.72 8.02
CA LYS A 601 -34.18 12.62 6.78
C LYS A 601 -34.60 13.99 6.26
N HIS A 602 -34.90 14.91 7.18
CA HIS A 602 -35.22 16.28 6.82
C HIS A 602 -34.00 17.01 6.25
N LEU A 603 -32.83 16.89 6.88
CA LEU A 603 -31.58 17.50 6.40
C LEU A 603 -31.18 17.00 5.00
N VAL A 604 -31.35 15.70 4.76
CA VAL A 604 -31.16 15.08 3.44
C VAL A 604 -32.19 15.62 2.43
N SER A 605 -33.46 15.73 2.82
CA SER A 605 -34.52 16.25 1.93
C SER A 605 -34.31 17.72 1.53
N LEU A 606 -33.69 18.52 2.42
CA LEU A 606 -33.29 19.90 2.15
C LEU A 606 -32.00 19.99 1.31
N GLY A 607 -31.33 18.87 1.05
CA GLY A 607 -30.05 18.82 0.35
C GLY A 607 -28.90 19.45 1.14
N LEU A 608 -29.01 19.56 2.47
CA LEU A 608 -27.94 20.08 3.33
C LEU A 608 -26.93 19.00 3.70
N VAL A 609 -27.40 17.75 3.82
CA VAL A 609 -26.59 16.57 4.11
C VAL A 609 -26.74 15.60 2.94
N GLU A 610 -25.64 15.00 2.52
CA GLU A 610 -25.62 13.86 1.60
C GLU A 610 -25.05 12.63 2.30
N TYR A 611 -25.26 11.46 1.71
CA TYR A 611 -24.78 10.20 2.22
C TYR A 611 -24.10 9.35 1.15
N GLU A 612 -23.09 8.60 1.57
CA GLU A 612 -22.39 7.61 0.75
C GLU A 612 -22.28 6.28 1.51
N PRO A 613 -22.38 5.13 0.84
CA PRO A 613 -22.28 3.83 1.51
C PRO A 613 -20.87 3.64 2.11
N ILE A 614 -20.81 3.13 3.35
CA ILE A 614 -19.54 2.73 3.96
C ILE A 614 -19.06 1.44 3.30
N THR A 615 -17.80 1.40 2.84
CA THR A 615 -17.22 0.20 2.22
C THR A 615 -17.12 -0.94 3.24
N TYR A 616 -17.46 -2.16 2.82
CA TYR A 616 -17.34 -3.36 3.65
C TYR A 616 -15.89 -3.82 3.79
N GLU A 617 -15.28 -3.63 4.95
CA GLU A 617 -13.88 -3.95 5.32
C GLU A 617 -13.63 -5.40 5.75
N ASP A 618 -14.65 -6.23 5.90
CA ASP A 618 -14.50 -7.59 6.45
C ASP A 618 -14.59 -8.67 5.37
N PHE A 619 -14.80 -9.92 5.76
CA PHE A 619 -14.81 -11.08 4.88
C PHE A 619 -16.14 -11.81 4.92
N LEU A 620 -16.50 -12.46 3.81
CA LEU A 620 -17.67 -13.33 3.79
C LEU A 620 -17.40 -14.60 4.62
N PRO A 621 -18.24 -14.93 5.62
CA PRO A 621 -17.96 -16.05 6.52
C PRO A 621 -17.95 -17.42 5.83
N PHE A 622 -18.78 -17.63 4.80
CA PHE A 622 -18.79 -18.87 4.01
C PHE A 622 -17.82 -18.85 2.82
N SER A 623 -17.30 -17.70 2.43
CA SER A 623 -16.44 -17.62 1.25
C SER A 623 -14.99 -17.94 1.58
N ALA A 624 -14.53 -17.67 2.82
CA ALA A 624 -13.29 -18.22 3.32
C ALA A 624 -13.29 -19.76 3.14
N ALA A 625 -14.37 -20.43 3.54
CA ALA A 625 -14.59 -21.86 3.33
C ALA A 625 -14.67 -22.29 1.85
N GLY A 626 -15.33 -21.52 0.98
CA GLY A 626 -15.40 -21.75 -0.45
C GLY A 626 -14.02 -21.68 -1.12
N ILE A 627 -13.22 -20.69 -0.74
CA ILE A 627 -11.80 -20.56 -1.12
C ILE A 627 -10.99 -21.74 -0.59
N PHE A 628 -11.12 -22.11 0.69
CA PHE A 628 -10.40 -23.27 1.25
C PHE A 628 -10.76 -24.58 0.54
N LYS A 629 -12.04 -24.84 0.24
CA LYS A 629 -12.47 -26.04 -0.52
C LYS A 629 -11.94 -26.03 -1.94
N SER A 630 -12.01 -24.88 -2.60
CA SER A 630 -11.60 -24.72 -3.99
C SER A 630 -10.07 -24.64 -4.15
N ASN A 631 -9.32 -24.52 -3.05
CA ASN A 631 -7.87 -24.68 -2.98
C ASN A 631 -7.43 -26.15 -2.82
N VAL A 632 -8.38 -27.06 -2.55
CA VAL A 632 -8.15 -28.49 -2.30
C VAL A 632 -8.68 -29.40 -3.44
N ALA A 633 -9.43 -28.83 -4.40
CA ALA A 633 -10.18 -29.55 -5.42
C ALA A 633 -9.32 -30.14 -6.56
N ASP A 634 -8.42 -31.06 -6.21
CA ASP A 634 -8.01 -32.20 -7.05
C ASP A 634 -8.41 -33.55 -6.39
N SER A 635 -9.12 -33.53 -5.25
CA SER A 635 -9.61 -34.74 -4.56
C SER A 635 -11.05 -35.12 -4.94
N PRO A 636 -11.34 -36.36 -5.39
CA PRO A 636 -12.64 -36.73 -5.99
C PRO A 636 -13.83 -36.90 -5.03
N SER A 637 -13.79 -36.40 -3.79
CA SER A 637 -14.72 -36.85 -2.74
C SER A 637 -15.39 -35.77 -1.88
N ALA A 638 -15.33 -34.49 -2.24
CA ALA A 638 -16.04 -33.44 -1.51
C ALA A 638 -17.27 -32.96 -2.32
N SER A 639 -18.44 -33.52 -2.01
CA SER A 639 -19.73 -33.06 -2.54
C SER A 639 -19.96 -31.57 -2.26
N SER A 640 -20.48 -30.86 -3.26
CA SER A 640 -20.71 -29.40 -3.29
C SER A 640 -21.82 -28.86 -2.37
N ASP A 641 -22.51 -29.69 -1.58
CA ASP A 641 -23.89 -29.35 -1.16
C ASP A 641 -24.21 -29.42 0.34
N GLN A 642 -23.23 -29.45 1.24
CA GLN A 642 -23.52 -29.38 2.68
C GLN A 642 -22.99 -28.09 3.30
N THR A 643 -23.79 -27.01 3.20
CA THR A 643 -23.61 -25.77 3.97
C THR A 643 -24.96 -25.37 4.57
N ASN A 644 -25.40 -26.08 5.60
CA ASN A 644 -26.62 -25.77 6.37
C ASN A 644 -26.34 -24.94 7.64
N GLY A 645 -25.10 -24.51 7.89
CA GLY A 645 -24.80 -23.59 8.98
C GLY A 645 -25.20 -22.16 8.60
N SER A 646 -25.84 -21.42 9.51
CA SER A 646 -25.87 -19.95 9.44
C SER A 646 -24.55 -19.40 9.98
N ALA A 647 -24.12 -18.19 9.59
CA ALA A 647 -22.91 -17.58 10.15
C ALA A 647 -23.00 -17.33 11.67
N ASP A 648 -24.21 -17.36 12.22
CA ASP A 648 -24.53 -17.20 13.64
C ASP A 648 -24.52 -18.55 14.41
N SER A 649 -24.20 -19.66 13.73
CA SER A 649 -24.19 -21.01 14.31
C SER A 649 -22.86 -21.42 14.96
N SER A 650 -21.91 -20.49 15.14
CA SER A 650 -20.71 -20.79 15.92
C SER A 650 -21.10 -21.02 17.38
N GLU A 651 -20.84 -22.21 17.92
CA GLU A 651 -21.09 -22.48 19.33
C GLU A 651 -20.36 -21.44 20.19
N PRO A 652 -21.01 -20.79 21.18
CA PRO A 652 -20.40 -19.72 21.97
C PRO A 652 -19.02 -20.06 22.56
N GLY A 653 -18.79 -21.34 22.89
CA GLY A 653 -17.50 -21.82 23.40
C GLY A 653 -16.35 -21.79 22.40
N HIS A 654 -16.61 -21.78 21.09
CA HIS A 654 -15.57 -21.72 20.06
C HIS A 654 -14.92 -20.33 19.95
N ARG A 655 -15.74 -19.26 20.02
CA ARG A 655 -15.24 -17.87 20.05
C ARG A 655 -14.43 -17.61 21.31
N ASP A 656 -14.94 -17.99 22.47
CA ASP A 656 -14.22 -17.82 23.74
C ASP A 656 -12.88 -18.57 23.75
N GLY A 657 -12.85 -19.79 23.19
CA GLY A 657 -11.61 -20.55 22.99
C GLY A 657 -10.62 -19.81 22.10
N PHE A 658 -11.07 -19.28 20.95
CA PHE A 658 -10.22 -18.50 20.05
C PHE A 658 -9.67 -17.23 20.71
N GLU A 659 -10.52 -16.46 21.39
CA GLU A 659 -10.13 -15.21 22.06
C GLU A 659 -9.12 -15.46 23.19
N LYS A 660 -9.24 -16.60 23.88
CA LYS A 660 -8.22 -17.06 24.84
C LYS A 660 -6.89 -17.38 24.16
N SER A 661 -6.92 -18.07 23.02
CA SER A 661 -5.70 -18.32 22.23
C SER A 661 -5.11 -17.02 21.71
N LEU A 662 -5.92 -16.07 21.22
CA LEU A 662 -5.54 -14.74 20.74
C LEU A 662 -4.98 -13.82 21.85
N GLY A 663 -5.42 -14.03 23.10
CA GLY A 663 -5.09 -13.20 24.24
C GLY A 663 -5.83 -11.86 24.27
N ALA A 664 -6.91 -11.72 23.50
CA ALA A 664 -7.76 -10.53 23.44
C ALA A 664 -9.15 -10.91 22.88
N LYS A 665 -10.16 -10.07 23.13
CA LYS A 665 -11.45 -10.17 22.46
C LYS A 665 -11.32 -9.72 21.00
N VAL A 666 -12.07 -10.35 20.09
CA VAL A 666 -12.21 -9.82 18.73
C VAL A 666 -13.29 -8.73 18.74
N LEU A 667 -13.07 -7.69 17.95
CA LEU A 667 -14.03 -6.60 17.79
C LEU A 667 -15.20 -7.06 16.92
N ASP A 668 -16.39 -6.53 17.20
CA ASP A 668 -17.59 -6.76 16.39
C ASP A 668 -17.62 -5.78 15.21
N GLU A 669 -17.65 -6.30 13.99
CA GLU A 669 -17.67 -5.49 12.78
C GLU A 669 -18.91 -4.60 12.66
N PHE A 670 -20.09 -5.06 13.09
CA PHE A 670 -21.33 -4.30 12.99
C PHE A 670 -21.29 -3.08 13.91
N GLU A 671 -20.74 -3.24 15.12
CA GLU A 671 -20.54 -2.12 16.03
C GLU A 671 -19.53 -1.11 15.50
N LEU A 672 -18.48 -1.55 14.80
CA LEU A 672 -17.52 -0.65 14.16
C LEU A 672 -18.19 0.15 13.03
N TYR A 673 -18.95 -0.49 12.14
CA TYR A 673 -19.67 0.24 11.08
C TYR A 673 -20.72 1.20 11.64
N ALA A 674 -21.48 0.76 12.65
CA ALA A 674 -22.43 1.63 13.33
C ALA A 674 -21.73 2.82 14.02
N ALA A 675 -20.53 2.62 14.56
CA ALA A 675 -19.74 3.70 15.12
C ALA A 675 -19.28 4.71 14.06
N LEU A 676 -18.82 4.24 12.89
CA LEU A 676 -18.43 5.10 11.76
C LEU A 676 -19.62 5.94 11.25
N GLU A 677 -20.79 5.30 11.10
CA GLU A 677 -22.03 5.98 10.71
C GLU A 677 -22.39 7.07 11.73
N ARG A 678 -22.47 6.71 13.02
CA ARG A 678 -22.78 7.67 14.11
C ARG A 678 -21.76 8.81 14.18
N GLU A 679 -20.48 8.53 13.96
CA GLU A 679 -19.44 9.55 13.97
C GLU A 679 -19.60 10.54 12.82
N SER A 680 -19.94 10.07 11.62
CA SER A 680 -20.22 10.94 10.48
C SER A 680 -21.43 11.86 10.71
N ILE A 681 -22.46 11.35 11.39
CA ILE A 681 -23.63 12.16 11.81
C ILE A 681 -23.22 13.22 12.84
N ARG A 682 -22.42 12.84 13.85
CA ARG A 682 -21.88 13.80 14.84
C ARG A 682 -20.99 14.87 14.22
N ASN A 683 -20.28 14.55 13.13
CA ASN A 683 -19.53 15.55 12.38
C ASN A 683 -20.48 16.56 11.72
N CYS A 684 -21.57 16.09 11.09
CA CYS A 684 -22.59 16.96 10.52
C CYS A 684 -23.27 17.83 11.59
N GLU A 685 -23.59 17.28 12.76
CA GLU A 685 -24.13 18.04 13.90
C GLU A 685 -23.22 19.21 14.27
N ARG A 686 -21.91 18.93 14.43
CA ARG A 686 -20.92 19.94 14.81
C ARG A 686 -20.77 21.01 13.74
N GLU A 687 -20.69 20.61 12.48
CA GLU A 687 -20.50 21.54 11.36
C GLU A 687 -21.72 22.44 11.14
N LEU A 688 -22.94 21.93 11.35
CA LEU A 688 -24.18 22.71 11.27
C LEU A 688 -24.54 23.44 12.58
N ASN A 689 -23.75 23.27 13.64
CA ASN A 689 -24.04 23.76 15.00
C ASN A 689 -25.43 23.34 15.53
N LEU A 690 -25.84 22.10 15.25
CA LEU A 690 -27.07 21.51 15.77
C LEU A 690 -26.86 21.03 17.20
N LYS A 691 -27.96 20.93 17.96
CA LYS A 691 -27.95 20.24 19.26
C LYS A 691 -27.85 18.73 19.07
N GLU A 692 -28.59 18.19 18.10
CA GLU A 692 -28.72 16.76 17.84
C GLU A 692 -29.32 16.54 16.44
N ILE A 693 -28.84 15.52 15.73
CA ILE A 693 -29.50 14.94 14.56
C ILE A 693 -30.21 13.65 15.00
N VAL A 694 -31.52 13.62 14.83
CA VAL A 694 -32.35 12.44 15.15
C VAL A 694 -32.37 11.50 13.94
N VAL A 695 -32.17 10.20 14.15
CA VAL A 695 -31.99 9.16 13.10
C VAL A 695 -33.14 8.17 13.07
#